data_AF-A0A7J5AU15-F1
#
_entry.id   AF-A0A7J5AU15-F1
#
_cell.length_a   1.000
_cell.length_b   1.000
_cell.length_c   1.000
_cell.angle_alpha   90.00
_cell.angle_beta   90.00
_cell.angle_gamma   90.00
#
_symmetry.space_group_name_H-M   'P 1'
#
loop_
_entity.id
_entity.type
_entity.pdbx_description
1 polymer ?
#
loop_
_entity_poly.entity_id
_entity_poly.type
_entity_poly.pdbx_seq_one_letter_code
_entity_poly.pdbx_strand_id
1 'polypeptide(L)'
;MAANRPEHPALNWSDLDRRAVDTVRVLAMDAVEKSGNGHPGTAMSLAPAAYLLFNRVMRHNPADPNWPGRDRFVLSAGHSSLTLYIQLFLSGYPLALEDLKSLRQWGSLTPGHPEHGHTPGVETTTGPLGQGLGNAVGMAMAARRERGLFDPEAEPGRSVFDHDIWCIVSDGDIEEGISHEASALAGHQQLGNLTVIYDDNEISIEDDTRIAKSEDVAARYEAYGWHVQTVDWRAGDADQGDYHEDVEALHRALLAAKAETSRPSFIALRTIIGWPAPNKKNTGKIHGSALGADEVAATKQLLGFDPARTFEVDEEVLGHARTVMERGARAQQEWTTAFDGWAKANAERRALYDRMAGRVLPTGWTESLPEFPADAKGVATRAASGKVLEALAGVLPELWGGSADLAESNNTTMKGEPSFVPAVHATKDFPGHEYGRTLHFGIREHAMGAILNGIALHGGTRPYGGTFLVFSDYMRPAVRLAALMKLPVVYVWTHDSIGLGEDGPTHQPVEHLTALRAIPGLDVVRPADANETVWAWRQALEHTDRPTALALSRQPLPTLDRSTLAGAEGVAKGGYVLAEASNGKPQVILVGTGSEVQLCLTARERLEADGTPTRVVSMPCQEWFFEQDEAYRESVLPRGVKARVSVEAGIGMSWRGIVGDCGESVSLEHYGASAPHSVLFEQFGFTPDRIVAAAHAALTRMGDITGFTTGN
;
A
#
# COMPACT_ATOMS: atom_id res chain seq x y z
N MET A 1 -0.91 -45.14 -19.93
CA MET A 1 0.48 -45.00 -20.41
C MET A 1 1.14 -43.95 -19.52
N ALA A 2 2.10 -44.36 -18.71
CA ALA A 2 2.82 -43.46 -17.81
C ALA A 2 3.68 -42.50 -18.66
N ALA A 3 3.28 -41.24 -18.71
CA ALA A 3 4.07 -40.20 -19.36
C ALA A 3 5.30 -39.91 -18.49
N ASN A 4 6.48 -39.96 -19.10
CA ASN A 4 7.76 -39.53 -18.52
C ASN A 4 7.59 -38.17 -17.85
N ARG A 5 7.61 -38.15 -16.50
CA ARG A 5 7.86 -36.91 -15.76
C ARG A 5 9.33 -36.54 -16.02
N PRO A 6 9.66 -35.30 -16.40
CA PRO A 6 11.05 -34.88 -16.52
C PRO A 6 11.73 -35.08 -15.16
N GLU A 7 12.81 -35.86 -15.13
CA GLU A 7 13.65 -35.99 -13.94
C GLU A 7 14.32 -34.64 -13.68
N HIS A 8 13.86 -33.92 -12.66
CA HIS A 8 14.58 -32.75 -12.15
C HIS A 8 15.91 -33.23 -11.54
N PRO A 9 17.04 -32.55 -11.82
CA PRO A 9 18.30 -32.93 -11.20
C PRO A 9 18.17 -32.86 -9.67
N ALA A 10 18.67 -33.88 -8.97
CA ALA A 10 18.62 -33.96 -7.51
C ALA A 10 19.30 -32.74 -6.86
N LEU A 11 18.74 -32.22 -5.76
CA LEU A 11 19.33 -31.11 -5.01
C LEU A 11 20.66 -31.57 -4.42
N ASN A 12 21.75 -30.90 -4.80
CA ASN A 12 23.01 -31.07 -4.10
C ASN A 12 22.94 -30.30 -2.77
N TRP A 13 22.58 -31.03 -1.70
CA TRP A 13 22.48 -30.49 -0.34
C TRP A 13 23.62 -31.02 0.53
N SER A 14 24.66 -30.21 0.67
CA SER A 14 25.90 -30.56 1.36
C SER A 14 25.81 -30.44 2.88
N ASP A 15 26.85 -30.89 3.58
CA ASP A 15 27.00 -30.64 5.01
C ASP A 15 27.08 -29.13 5.33
N LEU A 16 27.74 -28.35 4.46
CA LEU A 16 27.81 -26.89 4.61
C LEU A 16 26.44 -26.22 4.50
N ASP A 17 25.53 -26.76 3.68
CA ASP A 17 24.14 -26.27 3.63
C ASP A 17 23.40 -26.53 4.94
N ARG A 18 23.59 -27.71 5.55
CA ARG A 18 23.00 -28.05 6.85
C ARG A 18 23.55 -27.15 7.96
N ARG A 19 24.87 -26.97 8.00
CA ARG A 19 25.54 -26.05 8.95
C ARG A 19 25.12 -24.60 8.73
N ALA A 20 24.85 -24.17 7.51
CA ALA A 20 24.30 -22.84 7.22
C ALA A 20 22.88 -22.68 7.80
N VAL A 21 22.01 -23.66 7.63
CA VAL A 21 20.68 -23.69 8.25
C VAL A 21 20.79 -23.62 9.78
N ASP A 22 21.67 -24.39 10.40
CA ASP A 22 21.87 -24.35 11.85
C ASP A 22 22.44 -23.00 12.32
N THR A 23 23.31 -22.38 11.52
CA THR A 23 23.80 -21.01 11.77
C THR A 23 22.65 -20.00 11.74
N VAL A 24 21.68 -20.14 10.84
CA VAL A 24 20.47 -19.28 10.82
C VAL A 24 19.70 -19.38 12.13
N ARG A 25 19.49 -20.60 12.64
CA ARG A 25 18.78 -20.83 13.90
C ARG A 25 19.51 -20.18 15.07
N VAL A 26 20.83 -20.38 15.16
CA VAL A 26 21.67 -19.81 16.22
C VAL A 26 21.66 -18.29 16.18
N LEU A 27 21.80 -17.68 15.00
CA LEU A 27 21.73 -16.22 14.84
C LEU A 27 20.35 -15.67 15.22
N ALA A 28 19.26 -16.37 14.88
CA ALA A 28 17.92 -15.95 15.26
C ALA A 28 17.74 -15.95 16.78
N MET A 29 18.15 -17.03 17.46
CA MET A 29 18.11 -17.11 18.93
C MET A 29 18.97 -16.00 19.57
N ASP A 30 20.23 -15.86 19.15
CA ASP A 30 21.17 -14.90 19.74
C ASP A 30 20.74 -13.44 19.53
N ALA A 31 20.18 -13.12 18.37
CA ALA A 31 19.66 -11.78 18.10
C ALA A 31 18.49 -11.42 19.02
N VAL A 32 17.55 -12.36 19.22
CA VAL A 32 16.41 -12.16 20.13
C VAL A 32 16.87 -12.10 21.60
N GLU A 33 17.75 -12.99 22.04
CA GLU A 33 18.30 -12.96 23.41
C GLU A 33 19.00 -11.64 23.69
N LYS A 34 19.84 -11.17 22.76
CA LYS A 34 20.55 -9.90 22.92
C LYS A 34 19.59 -8.71 22.95
N SER A 35 18.55 -8.71 22.14
CA SER A 35 17.52 -7.67 22.15
C SER A 35 16.59 -7.77 23.38
N GLY A 36 16.52 -8.92 24.04
CA GLY A 36 15.58 -9.23 25.11
C GLY A 36 14.11 -9.37 24.67
N ASN A 37 13.83 -9.24 23.37
CA ASN A 37 12.49 -9.35 22.78
C ASN A 37 12.61 -9.63 21.26
N GLY A 38 11.62 -10.30 20.67
CA GLY A 38 11.61 -10.67 19.24
C GLY A 38 10.92 -12.00 18.99
N HIS A 39 11.00 -12.50 17.75
CA HIS A 39 10.31 -13.72 17.30
C HIS A 39 11.31 -14.75 16.76
N PRO A 40 11.82 -15.66 17.61
CA PRO A 40 12.82 -16.64 17.21
C PRO A 40 12.19 -17.92 16.62
N GLY A 41 11.02 -18.34 17.11
CA GLY A 41 10.43 -19.65 16.79
C GLY A 41 10.25 -19.91 15.30
N THR A 42 9.54 -19.02 14.61
CA THR A 42 9.29 -19.12 13.16
C THR A 42 10.58 -19.00 12.35
N ALA A 43 11.52 -18.14 12.77
CA ALA A 43 12.79 -17.97 12.09
C ALA A 43 13.68 -19.22 12.17
N MET A 44 13.57 -19.99 13.26
CA MET A 44 14.29 -21.25 13.43
C MET A 44 13.70 -22.37 12.56
N SER A 45 12.37 -22.53 12.56
CA SER A 45 11.69 -23.59 11.81
C SER A 45 11.71 -23.37 10.30
N LEU A 46 11.62 -22.11 9.85
CA LEU A 46 11.71 -21.76 8.42
C LEU A 46 13.14 -21.60 7.89
N ALA A 47 14.18 -21.79 8.74
CA ALA A 47 15.57 -21.67 8.32
C ALA A 47 15.91 -22.52 7.07
N PRO A 48 15.52 -23.81 6.96
CA PRO A 48 15.81 -24.59 5.77
C PRO A 48 15.07 -24.08 4.53
N ALA A 49 13.80 -23.67 4.67
CA ALA A 49 12.99 -23.17 3.56
C ALA A 49 13.52 -21.84 3.02
N ALA A 50 13.84 -20.89 3.91
CA ALA A 50 14.38 -19.59 3.54
C ALA A 50 15.78 -19.71 2.93
N TYR A 51 16.65 -20.56 3.51
CA TYR A 51 17.99 -20.80 2.96
C TYR A 51 17.92 -21.46 1.59
N LEU A 52 17.08 -22.48 1.40
CA LEU A 52 16.84 -23.09 0.09
C LEU A 52 16.38 -22.05 -0.94
N LEU A 53 15.39 -21.22 -0.58
CA LEU A 53 14.81 -20.24 -1.48
C LEU A 53 15.85 -19.22 -1.96
N PHE A 54 16.56 -18.56 -1.04
CA PHE A 54 17.59 -17.58 -1.37
C PHE A 54 18.81 -18.24 -2.03
N ASN A 55 19.33 -19.32 -1.45
CA ASN A 55 20.62 -19.87 -1.87
C ASN A 55 20.54 -20.80 -3.10
N ARG A 56 19.36 -21.29 -3.49
CA ARG A 56 19.20 -22.25 -4.60
C ARG A 56 18.17 -21.86 -5.66
N VAL A 57 17.06 -21.24 -5.28
CA VAL A 57 15.90 -21.08 -6.18
C VAL A 57 15.81 -19.68 -6.79
N MET A 58 15.84 -18.64 -5.97
CA MET A 58 15.63 -17.26 -6.41
C MET A 58 16.74 -16.77 -7.32
N ARG A 59 16.36 -15.99 -8.33
CA ARG A 59 17.26 -15.18 -9.15
C ARG A 59 17.40 -13.80 -8.53
N HIS A 60 18.52 -13.50 -7.90
CA HIS A 60 18.78 -12.19 -7.29
C HIS A 60 20.28 -11.88 -7.26
N ASN A 61 20.66 -10.61 -7.13
CA ASN A 61 22.04 -10.21 -6.93
C ASN A 61 22.18 -9.43 -5.61
N PRO A 62 22.80 -10.01 -4.57
CA PRO A 62 23.05 -9.33 -3.30
C PRO A 62 23.84 -8.01 -3.43
N ALA A 63 24.71 -7.90 -4.44
CA ALA A 63 25.48 -6.68 -4.71
C ALA A 63 24.67 -5.58 -5.44
N ASP A 64 23.52 -5.94 -6.02
CA ASP A 64 22.57 -4.99 -6.62
C ASP A 64 21.12 -5.36 -6.24
N PRO A 65 20.70 -5.01 -5.01
CA PRO A 65 19.35 -5.27 -4.52
C PRO A 65 18.24 -4.64 -5.37
N ASN A 66 18.58 -3.66 -6.22
CA ASN A 66 17.63 -2.92 -7.04
C ASN A 66 17.55 -3.46 -8.48
N TRP A 67 18.29 -4.53 -8.81
CA TRP A 67 18.27 -5.15 -10.13
C TRP A 67 16.81 -5.41 -10.59
N PRO A 68 16.35 -4.80 -11.70
CA PRO A 68 14.95 -4.90 -12.14
C PRO A 68 14.49 -6.34 -12.42
N GLY A 69 15.37 -7.16 -13.03
CA GLY A 69 15.10 -8.54 -13.40
C GLY A 69 15.26 -9.58 -12.29
N ARG A 70 15.45 -9.17 -11.03
CA ARG A 70 15.48 -10.10 -9.89
C ARG A 70 14.08 -10.70 -9.63
N ASP A 71 14.02 -11.86 -8.99
CA ASP A 71 12.80 -12.33 -8.35
C ASP A 71 12.51 -11.47 -7.11
N ARG A 72 11.23 -11.28 -6.77
CA ARG A 72 10.83 -10.55 -5.55
C ARG A 72 10.53 -11.52 -4.43
N PHE A 73 10.89 -11.15 -3.19
CA PHE A 73 10.56 -11.90 -1.99
C PHE A 73 9.80 -11.05 -0.99
N VAL A 74 8.64 -11.56 -0.54
CA VAL A 74 7.78 -10.90 0.44
C VAL A 74 7.60 -11.81 1.65
N LEU A 75 8.08 -11.36 2.81
CA LEU A 75 7.78 -12.00 4.09
C LEU A 75 6.50 -11.41 4.67
N SER A 76 5.33 -12.00 4.36
CA SER A 76 4.04 -11.54 4.90
C SER A 76 3.96 -11.75 6.41
N ALA A 77 4.50 -12.87 6.89
CA ALA A 77 4.75 -13.17 8.29
C ALA A 77 5.88 -12.28 8.88
N GLY A 78 5.70 -10.96 8.82
CA GLY A 78 6.73 -9.96 9.10
C GLY A 78 7.28 -9.99 10.52
N HIS A 79 6.57 -10.63 11.46
CA HIS A 79 7.08 -10.85 12.81
C HIS A 79 8.38 -11.67 12.79
N SER A 80 8.50 -12.60 11.83
CA SER A 80 9.67 -13.46 11.61
C SER A 80 10.76 -12.74 10.80
N SER A 81 10.98 -11.45 11.05
CA SER A 81 11.90 -10.59 10.29
C SER A 81 13.34 -11.13 10.21
N LEU A 82 13.78 -11.87 11.23
CA LEU A 82 15.06 -12.58 11.24
C LEU A 82 15.18 -13.64 10.15
N THR A 83 14.08 -14.28 9.72
CA THR A 83 14.05 -15.15 8.54
C THR A 83 14.57 -14.42 7.31
N LEU A 84 14.24 -13.14 7.14
CA LEU A 84 14.72 -12.32 6.03
C LEU A 84 16.11 -11.76 6.28
N TYR A 85 16.33 -11.07 7.41
CA TYR A 85 17.60 -10.38 7.68
C TYR A 85 18.80 -11.32 7.68
N ILE A 86 18.66 -12.53 8.21
CA ILE A 86 19.77 -13.49 8.23
C ILE A 86 20.09 -13.98 6.81
N GLN A 87 19.08 -14.18 5.94
CA GLN A 87 19.34 -14.55 4.55
C GLN A 87 19.98 -13.42 3.76
N LEU A 88 19.60 -12.16 4.04
CA LEU A 88 20.27 -10.99 3.47
C LEU A 88 21.75 -10.95 3.88
N PHE A 89 22.04 -11.12 5.17
CA PHE A 89 23.42 -11.20 5.68
C PHE A 89 24.23 -12.36 5.07
N LEU A 90 23.69 -13.58 5.09
CA LEU A 90 24.36 -14.78 4.58
C LEU A 90 24.60 -14.70 3.07
N SER A 91 23.64 -14.13 2.33
CA SER A 91 23.76 -13.97 0.87
C SER A 91 24.73 -12.84 0.48
N GLY A 92 25.13 -11.97 1.41
CA GLY A 92 26.04 -10.86 1.14
C GLY A 92 25.36 -9.58 0.64
N TYR A 93 24.09 -9.37 1.00
CA TYR A 93 23.48 -8.03 0.89
C TYR A 93 24.25 -7.05 1.80
N PRO A 94 24.05 -5.72 1.64
CA PRO A 94 24.66 -4.70 2.50
C PRO A 94 24.09 -4.72 3.95
N LEU A 95 24.29 -5.84 4.65
CA LEU A 95 23.92 -6.09 6.03
C LEU A 95 25.06 -6.90 6.67
N ALA A 96 25.56 -6.43 7.81
CA ALA A 96 26.64 -7.04 8.55
C ALA A 96 26.12 -7.83 9.77
N LEU A 97 27.00 -8.64 10.37
CA LEU A 97 26.69 -9.33 11.61
C LEU A 97 26.36 -8.34 12.75
N GLU A 98 26.96 -7.15 12.74
CA GLU A 98 26.66 -6.09 13.71
C GLU A 98 25.24 -5.54 13.60
N ASP A 99 24.64 -5.58 12.40
CA ASP A 99 23.24 -5.20 12.21
C ASP A 99 22.30 -6.23 12.85
N LEU A 100 22.59 -7.54 12.70
CA LEU A 100 21.83 -8.60 13.39
C LEU A 100 21.96 -8.51 14.91
N LYS A 101 23.16 -8.17 15.39
CA LYS A 101 23.45 -7.86 16.79
C LYS A 101 22.72 -6.61 17.30
N SER A 102 22.15 -5.81 16.42
CA SER A 102 21.43 -4.57 16.74
C SER A 102 19.93 -4.68 16.45
N LEU A 103 19.40 -5.91 16.33
CA LEU A 103 17.97 -6.18 16.18
C LEU A 103 17.14 -5.30 17.12
N ARG A 104 16.13 -4.62 16.56
CA ARG A 104 15.15 -3.80 17.30
C ARG A 104 15.75 -2.65 18.12
N GLN A 105 16.96 -2.21 17.79
CA GLN A 105 17.56 -1.04 18.41
C GLN A 105 17.33 0.22 17.58
N TRP A 106 17.35 1.38 18.25
CA TRP A 106 17.19 2.68 17.62
C TRP A 106 18.20 2.89 16.47
N GLY A 107 17.70 3.19 15.27
CA GLY A 107 18.53 3.45 14.09
C GLY A 107 19.18 2.21 13.45
N SER A 108 18.93 1.00 13.96
CA SER A 108 19.45 -0.24 13.37
C SER A 108 18.82 -0.54 12.02
N LEU A 109 19.55 -1.20 11.12
CA LEU A 109 19.02 -1.72 9.84
C LEU A 109 18.17 -2.99 9.98
N THR A 110 17.85 -3.39 11.20
CA THR A 110 17.11 -4.61 11.54
C THR A 110 15.94 -4.29 12.49
N PRO A 111 14.96 -3.47 12.03
CA PRO A 111 13.77 -3.16 12.82
C PRO A 111 12.95 -4.42 13.13
N GLY A 112 12.05 -4.33 14.10
CA GLY A 112 11.31 -5.49 14.60
C GLY A 112 10.45 -6.20 13.56
N HIS A 113 10.02 -5.49 12.54
CA HIS A 113 9.37 -5.97 11.31
C HIS A 113 10.09 -5.36 10.11
N PRO A 114 10.14 -6.00 8.93
CA PRO A 114 10.83 -5.47 7.76
C PRO A 114 10.25 -4.13 7.31
N GLU A 115 11.11 -3.17 7.00
CA GLU A 115 10.71 -1.85 6.51
C GLU A 115 11.34 -1.55 5.14
N HIS A 116 10.50 -1.32 4.14
CA HIS A 116 10.90 -0.89 2.80
C HIS A 116 11.62 0.47 2.86
N GLY A 117 12.69 0.60 2.08
CA GLY A 117 13.52 1.81 2.04
C GLY A 117 14.48 1.97 3.23
N HIS A 118 14.35 1.13 4.26
CA HIS A 118 15.24 1.15 5.43
C HIS A 118 16.32 0.07 5.35
N THR A 119 15.94 -1.17 5.05
CA THR A 119 16.87 -2.32 4.94
C THR A 119 17.03 -2.76 3.48
N PRO A 120 18.25 -2.77 2.90
CA PRO A 120 18.47 -3.24 1.54
C PRO A 120 18.02 -4.69 1.32
N GLY A 121 17.24 -4.93 0.27
CA GLY A 121 16.67 -6.25 -0.03
C GLY A 121 15.30 -6.54 0.62
N VAL A 122 14.74 -5.59 1.38
CA VAL A 122 13.34 -5.64 1.83
C VAL A 122 12.43 -5.04 0.76
N GLU A 123 11.66 -5.89 0.10
CA GLU A 123 10.76 -5.48 -0.99
C GLU A 123 9.56 -4.66 -0.52
N THR A 124 9.06 -4.90 0.69
CA THR A 124 7.87 -4.24 1.23
C THR A 124 7.86 -4.23 2.75
N THR A 125 7.25 -3.21 3.36
CA THR A 125 7.00 -3.17 4.81
C THR A 125 5.86 -4.11 5.17
N THR A 126 6.12 -5.05 6.08
CA THR A 126 5.14 -6.01 6.60
C THR A 126 5.10 -5.98 8.13
N GLY A 127 4.26 -6.83 8.74
CA GLY A 127 4.02 -6.84 10.19
C GLY A 127 2.54 -6.93 10.49
N PRO A 128 1.71 -5.97 10.00
CA PRO A 128 0.27 -6.19 9.90
C PRO A 128 0.01 -7.38 8.97
N LEU A 129 -0.54 -8.46 9.53
CA LEU A 129 -0.67 -9.75 8.86
C LEU A 129 -1.61 -9.66 7.65
N GLY A 130 -1.39 -10.53 6.66
CA GLY A 130 -2.12 -10.58 5.39
C GLY A 130 -1.74 -9.49 4.37
N GLN A 131 -1.17 -8.36 4.80
CA GLN A 131 -0.78 -7.26 3.90
C GLN A 131 0.31 -7.68 2.90
N GLY A 132 1.32 -8.41 3.36
CA GLY A 132 2.41 -8.87 2.49
C GLY A 132 1.91 -9.75 1.34
N LEU A 133 0.95 -10.64 1.60
CA LEU A 133 0.31 -11.43 0.55
C LEU A 133 -0.42 -10.55 -0.48
N GLY A 134 -1.19 -9.55 -0.03
CA GLY A 134 -1.83 -8.59 -0.93
C GLY A 134 -0.82 -7.81 -1.78
N ASN A 135 0.30 -7.38 -1.18
CA ASN A 135 1.39 -6.73 -1.89
C ASN A 135 2.05 -7.67 -2.92
N ALA A 136 2.28 -8.96 -2.58
CA ALA A 136 2.84 -9.95 -3.50
C ALA A 136 1.92 -10.19 -4.71
N VAL A 137 0.60 -10.24 -4.49
CA VAL A 137 -0.40 -10.28 -5.58
C VAL A 137 -0.27 -9.05 -6.48
N GLY A 138 -0.15 -7.85 -5.90
CA GLY A 138 0.07 -6.62 -6.65
C GLY A 138 1.37 -6.60 -7.45
N MET A 139 2.47 -7.10 -6.88
CA MET A 139 3.74 -7.24 -7.60
C MET A 139 3.63 -8.20 -8.79
N ALA A 140 2.93 -9.33 -8.62
CA ALA A 140 2.70 -10.28 -9.71
C ALA A 140 1.84 -9.68 -10.84
N MET A 141 0.80 -8.90 -10.50
CA MET A 141 0.01 -8.14 -11.48
C MET A 141 0.86 -7.11 -12.22
N ALA A 142 1.70 -6.36 -11.50
CA ALA A 142 2.58 -5.34 -12.07
C ALA A 142 3.61 -5.94 -13.02
N ALA A 143 4.26 -7.06 -12.67
CA ALA A 143 5.19 -7.77 -13.55
C ALA A 143 4.53 -8.10 -14.90
N ARG A 144 3.29 -8.60 -14.90
CA ARG A 144 2.54 -8.90 -16.14
C ARG A 144 2.19 -7.64 -16.93
N ARG A 145 1.74 -6.56 -16.27
CA ARG A 145 1.42 -5.29 -16.92
C ARG A 145 2.68 -4.65 -17.54
N GLU A 146 3.78 -4.64 -16.81
CA GLU A 146 5.06 -4.09 -17.26
C GLU A 146 5.63 -4.89 -18.44
N ARG A 147 5.55 -6.23 -18.41
CA ARG A 147 5.84 -7.07 -19.59
C ARG A 147 5.01 -6.62 -20.80
N GLY A 148 3.73 -6.34 -20.61
CA GLY A 148 2.85 -5.83 -21.66
C GLY A 148 3.25 -4.45 -22.22
N LEU A 149 3.86 -3.60 -21.41
CA LEU A 149 4.34 -2.27 -21.82
C LEU A 149 5.69 -2.33 -22.55
N PHE A 150 6.57 -3.25 -22.15
CA PHE A 150 7.97 -3.26 -22.57
C PHE A 150 8.30 -4.36 -23.60
N ASP A 151 7.69 -5.53 -23.50
CA ASP A 151 8.06 -6.70 -24.30
C ASP A 151 6.87 -7.68 -24.52
N PRO A 152 5.70 -7.19 -24.99
CA PRO A 152 4.49 -8.00 -25.09
C PRO A 152 4.59 -9.14 -26.12
N GLU A 153 5.48 -9.02 -27.11
CA GLU A 153 5.65 -10.01 -28.18
C GLU A 153 6.60 -11.16 -27.80
N ALA A 154 7.28 -11.08 -26.65
CA ALA A 154 8.15 -12.16 -26.22
C ALA A 154 7.34 -13.43 -25.91
N GLU A 155 7.88 -14.59 -26.29
CA GLU A 155 7.33 -15.87 -25.88
C GLU A 155 7.31 -16.00 -24.35
N PRO A 156 6.30 -16.67 -23.76
CA PRO A 156 6.22 -16.88 -22.32
C PRO A 156 7.54 -17.44 -21.73
N GLY A 157 8.07 -16.77 -20.71
CA GLY A 157 9.32 -17.16 -20.05
C GLY A 157 10.61 -16.78 -20.79
N ARG A 158 10.50 -16.00 -21.88
CA ARG A 158 11.66 -15.52 -22.67
C ARG A 158 11.89 -14.02 -22.56
N SER A 159 10.98 -13.26 -21.95
CA SER A 159 11.19 -11.83 -21.78
C SER A 159 12.26 -11.55 -20.74
N VAL A 160 13.03 -10.49 -20.93
CA VAL A 160 13.94 -9.97 -19.90
C VAL A 160 13.19 -9.44 -18.67
N PHE A 161 11.88 -9.17 -18.80
CA PHE A 161 11.03 -8.72 -17.69
C PHE A 161 10.35 -9.88 -16.94
N ASP A 162 10.46 -11.12 -17.41
CA ASP A 162 9.87 -12.28 -16.74
C ASP A 162 10.68 -12.64 -15.48
N HIS A 163 10.01 -12.69 -14.33
CA HIS A 163 10.57 -13.07 -13.02
C HIS A 163 9.48 -13.53 -12.05
N ASP A 164 9.88 -14.20 -10.98
CA ASP A 164 8.98 -14.81 -10.00
C ASP A 164 8.78 -13.92 -8.76
N ILE A 165 7.61 -14.05 -8.14
CA ILE A 165 7.24 -13.45 -6.87
C ILE A 165 7.07 -14.56 -5.84
N TRP A 166 7.88 -14.52 -4.79
CA TRP A 166 7.86 -15.49 -3.70
C TRP A 166 7.31 -14.84 -2.44
N CYS A 167 6.38 -15.51 -1.77
CA CYS A 167 5.78 -15.01 -0.53
C CYS A 167 5.79 -16.09 0.55
N ILE A 168 6.20 -15.75 1.77
CA ILE A 168 6.02 -16.60 2.95
C ILE A 168 4.91 -16.02 3.82
N VAL A 169 3.92 -16.85 4.14
CA VAL A 169 2.75 -16.53 4.98
C VAL A 169 2.69 -17.47 6.18
N SER A 170 2.07 -17.02 7.26
CA SER A 170 1.83 -17.77 8.50
C SER A 170 0.33 -18.01 8.71
N ASP A 171 -0.04 -18.75 9.76
CA ASP A 171 -1.44 -18.91 10.19
C ASP A 171 -2.17 -17.58 10.33
N GLY A 172 -1.52 -16.60 10.96
CA GLY A 172 -2.11 -15.28 11.14
C GLY A 172 -2.34 -14.53 9.83
N ASP A 173 -1.53 -14.76 8.79
CA ASP A 173 -1.81 -14.21 7.46
C ASP A 173 -3.01 -14.91 6.81
N ILE A 174 -3.14 -16.23 7.00
CA ILE A 174 -4.20 -17.08 6.41
C ILE A 174 -5.57 -16.78 7.02
N GLU A 175 -5.64 -16.40 8.30
CA GLU A 175 -6.88 -16.05 9.00
C GLU A 175 -7.38 -14.62 8.72
N GLU A 176 -6.48 -13.71 8.32
CA GLU A 176 -6.86 -12.32 8.01
C GLU A 176 -7.74 -12.25 6.75
N GLY A 177 -8.87 -11.54 6.83
CA GLY A 177 -9.87 -11.46 5.76
C GLY A 177 -9.30 -11.00 4.41
N ILE A 178 -8.32 -10.09 4.44
CA ILE A 178 -7.62 -9.60 3.25
C ILE A 178 -6.95 -10.73 2.45
N SER A 179 -6.48 -11.79 3.11
CA SER A 179 -5.82 -12.92 2.43
C SER A 179 -6.80 -13.68 1.53
N HIS A 180 -8.07 -13.80 1.95
CA HIS A 180 -9.13 -14.41 1.17
C HIS A 180 -9.45 -13.57 -0.06
N GLU A 181 -9.57 -12.24 0.12
CA GLU A 181 -9.80 -11.30 -0.96
C GLU A 181 -8.69 -11.35 -2.01
N ALA A 182 -7.44 -11.18 -1.57
CA ALA A 182 -6.27 -11.15 -2.45
C ALA A 182 -6.05 -12.50 -3.15
N SER A 183 -6.20 -13.62 -2.42
CA SER A 183 -5.98 -14.95 -2.99
C SER A 183 -7.05 -15.34 -4.00
N ALA A 184 -8.32 -15.01 -3.73
CA ALA A 184 -9.40 -15.23 -4.68
C ALA A 184 -9.18 -14.43 -5.97
N LEU A 185 -8.73 -13.18 -5.87
CA LEU A 185 -8.43 -12.35 -7.04
C LEU A 185 -7.20 -12.83 -7.80
N ALA A 186 -6.14 -13.27 -7.12
CA ALA A 186 -4.95 -13.83 -7.75
C ALA A 186 -5.24 -15.12 -8.54
N GLY A 187 -6.10 -15.99 -7.99
CA GLY A 187 -6.58 -17.19 -8.67
C GLY A 187 -7.40 -16.84 -9.92
N HIS A 188 -8.35 -15.91 -9.79
CA HIS A 188 -9.12 -15.37 -10.93
C HIS A 188 -8.22 -14.77 -12.02
N GLN A 189 -7.13 -14.10 -11.61
CA GLN A 189 -6.19 -13.45 -12.51
C GLN A 189 -5.13 -14.41 -13.06
N GLN A 190 -5.09 -15.69 -12.67
CA GLN A 190 -4.16 -16.69 -13.21
C GLN A 190 -2.69 -16.26 -13.11
N LEU A 191 -2.29 -15.73 -11.94
CA LEU A 191 -0.95 -15.18 -11.71
C LEU A 191 0.12 -16.29 -11.51
N GLY A 192 0.50 -16.97 -12.59
CA GLY A 192 1.44 -18.10 -12.56
C GLY A 192 2.86 -17.80 -12.07
N ASN A 193 3.26 -16.54 -12.00
CA ASN A 193 4.55 -16.14 -11.44
C ASN A 193 4.53 -15.89 -9.92
N LEU A 194 3.39 -16.14 -9.25
CA LEU A 194 3.26 -16.01 -7.80
C LEU A 194 3.31 -17.39 -7.13
N THR A 195 4.26 -17.57 -6.21
CA THR A 195 4.33 -18.74 -5.33
C THR A 195 4.29 -18.32 -3.86
N VAL A 196 3.34 -18.89 -3.13
CA VAL A 196 3.14 -18.71 -1.69
C VAL A 196 3.57 -19.98 -0.96
N ILE A 197 4.44 -19.85 0.03
CA ILE A 197 4.78 -20.89 1.00
C ILE A 197 4.04 -20.53 2.30
N TYR A 198 3.14 -21.39 2.72
CA TYR A 198 2.43 -21.26 3.98
C TYR A 198 3.12 -22.12 5.04
N ASP A 199 3.61 -21.47 6.09
CA ASP A 199 4.10 -22.15 7.30
C ASP A 199 2.91 -22.67 8.12
N ASP A 200 2.51 -23.90 7.84
CA ASP A 200 1.44 -24.63 8.54
C ASP A 200 2.02 -25.28 9.80
N ASN A 201 2.28 -24.46 10.81
CA ASN A 201 2.93 -24.90 12.04
C ASN A 201 1.94 -25.14 13.20
N GLU A 202 0.64 -24.95 12.96
CA GLU A 202 -0.46 -25.13 13.90
C GLU A 202 -0.34 -24.30 15.21
N ILE A 203 0.53 -23.30 15.27
CA ILE A 203 0.75 -22.44 16.44
C ILE A 203 0.54 -20.97 16.09
N SER A 204 -0.28 -20.30 16.89
CA SER A 204 -0.42 -18.84 16.91
C SER A 204 0.06 -18.28 18.26
N ILE A 205 -0.20 -16.99 18.53
CA ILE A 205 0.07 -16.39 19.85
C ILE A 205 -0.70 -17.13 20.95
N GLU A 206 -1.93 -17.59 20.67
CA GLU A 206 -2.75 -18.38 21.60
C GLU A 206 -2.41 -19.87 21.59
N ASP A 207 -1.18 -20.23 21.21
CA ASP A 207 -0.69 -21.61 21.14
C ASP A 207 -1.41 -22.40 20.02
N ASP A 208 -1.90 -23.60 20.31
CA ASP A 208 -2.58 -24.48 19.35
C ASP A 208 -3.72 -23.80 18.56
N THR A 209 -3.52 -23.64 17.26
CA THR A 209 -4.47 -22.99 16.33
C THR A 209 -5.83 -23.68 16.29
N ARG A 210 -5.98 -24.95 16.72
CA ARG A 210 -7.28 -25.65 16.75
C ARG A 210 -8.33 -24.92 17.59
N ILE A 211 -7.92 -24.04 18.50
CA ILE A 211 -8.85 -23.21 19.28
C ILE A 211 -9.64 -22.21 18.43
N ALA A 212 -9.09 -21.76 17.28
CA ALA A 212 -9.66 -20.70 16.44
C ALA A 212 -9.69 -21.01 14.93
N LYS A 213 -8.87 -21.95 14.44
CA LYS A 213 -8.72 -22.33 13.04
C LYS A 213 -9.02 -23.83 12.87
N SER A 214 -10.02 -24.15 12.05
CA SER A 214 -10.41 -25.55 11.74
C SER A 214 -10.78 -25.78 10.27
N GLU A 215 -10.51 -24.79 9.41
CA GLU A 215 -10.74 -24.91 7.97
C GLU A 215 -9.67 -25.77 7.28
N ASP A 216 -10.03 -26.35 6.13
CA ASP A 216 -9.07 -26.94 5.21
C ASP A 216 -8.53 -25.83 4.28
N VAL A 217 -7.38 -25.28 4.67
CA VAL A 217 -6.71 -24.19 3.94
C VAL A 217 -6.34 -24.64 2.52
N ALA A 218 -5.84 -25.88 2.36
CA ALA A 218 -5.46 -26.40 1.05
C ALA A 218 -6.66 -26.47 0.10
N ALA A 219 -7.78 -27.06 0.57
CA ALA A 219 -9.01 -27.12 -0.20
C ALA A 219 -9.60 -25.72 -0.50
N ARG A 220 -9.47 -24.76 0.42
CA ARG A 220 -9.85 -23.36 0.19
C ARG A 220 -9.05 -22.74 -0.96
N TYR A 221 -7.74 -22.93 -1.00
CA TYR A 221 -6.90 -22.43 -2.10
C TYR A 221 -7.17 -23.13 -3.43
N GLU A 222 -7.45 -24.45 -3.42
CA GLU A 222 -7.93 -25.16 -4.61
C GLU A 222 -9.23 -24.56 -5.14
N ALA A 223 -10.17 -24.22 -4.26
CA ALA A 223 -11.44 -23.58 -4.62
C ALA A 223 -11.25 -22.18 -5.25
N TYR A 224 -10.19 -21.45 -4.89
CA TYR A 224 -9.81 -20.20 -5.56
C TYR A 224 -9.16 -20.41 -6.94
N GLY A 225 -8.85 -21.65 -7.32
CA GLY A 225 -8.20 -21.98 -8.59
C GLY A 225 -6.67 -21.97 -8.54
N TRP A 226 -6.07 -22.16 -7.36
CA TRP A 226 -4.61 -22.23 -7.21
C TRP A 226 -4.08 -23.62 -7.54
N HIS A 227 -2.78 -23.69 -7.87
CA HIS A 227 -2.02 -24.93 -7.84
C HIS A 227 -1.55 -25.19 -6.41
N VAL A 228 -2.11 -26.23 -5.77
CA VAL A 228 -1.88 -26.52 -4.35
C VAL A 228 -0.99 -27.74 -4.18
N GLN A 229 0.00 -27.62 -3.31
CA GLN A 229 0.91 -28.69 -2.93
C GLN A 229 1.03 -28.73 -1.40
N THR A 230 1.28 -29.92 -0.85
CA THR A 230 1.61 -30.09 0.57
C THR A 230 2.98 -30.73 0.69
N VAL A 231 3.83 -30.13 1.53
CA VAL A 231 5.12 -30.68 1.95
C VAL A 231 5.04 -30.87 3.46
N ASP A 232 5.07 -32.14 3.89
CA ASP A 232 4.84 -32.48 5.29
C ASP A 232 6.15 -32.92 5.97
N TRP A 233 6.78 -32.03 6.75
CA TRP A 233 7.95 -32.37 7.56
C TRP A 233 7.58 -33.02 8.90
N ARG A 234 6.29 -33.07 9.22
CA ARG A 234 5.73 -33.79 10.37
C ARG A 234 5.33 -35.22 10.04
N ALA A 235 5.50 -35.68 8.79
CA ALA A 235 5.10 -37.01 8.36
C ALA A 235 5.86 -38.10 9.15
N GLY A 236 5.21 -38.59 10.22
CA GLY A 236 5.74 -39.46 11.26
C GLY A 236 4.86 -39.36 12.52
N ASP A 237 5.09 -40.19 13.54
CA ASP A 237 4.40 -39.99 14.83
C ASP A 237 5.10 -38.85 15.59
N ALA A 238 4.43 -37.70 15.70
CA ALA A 238 4.94 -36.50 16.36
C ALA A 238 5.22 -36.72 17.86
N ASP A 239 4.55 -37.69 18.49
CA ASP A 239 4.79 -38.10 19.87
C ASP A 239 5.92 -39.15 19.98
N GLN A 240 6.34 -39.76 18.85
CA GLN A 240 7.51 -40.66 18.77
C GLN A 240 8.77 -40.03 18.17
N GLY A 241 8.71 -38.77 17.71
CA GLY A 241 9.88 -37.97 17.34
C GLY A 241 10.32 -38.03 15.87
N ASP A 242 9.46 -38.47 14.95
CA ASP A 242 9.78 -38.55 13.52
C ASP A 242 9.55 -37.21 12.77
N TYR A 243 10.20 -36.13 13.21
CA TYR A 243 10.25 -34.87 12.43
C TYR A 243 11.46 -34.87 11.49
N HIS A 244 11.21 -34.66 10.19
CA HIS A 244 12.24 -34.67 9.16
C HIS A 244 12.06 -33.50 8.20
N GLU A 245 13.03 -32.60 8.19
CA GLU A 245 13.08 -31.46 7.27
C GLU A 245 13.47 -31.94 5.87
N ASP A 246 12.49 -32.44 5.11
CA ASP A 246 12.65 -32.88 3.73
C ASP A 246 12.78 -31.67 2.78
N VAL A 247 13.98 -31.08 2.78
CA VAL A 247 14.36 -29.93 1.92
C VAL A 247 14.27 -30.29 0.43
N GLU A 248 14.52 -31.56 0.10
CA GLU A 248 14.50 -32.07 -1.27
C GLU A 248 13.04 -32.17 -1.79
N ALA A 249 12.07 -32.57 -0.95
CA ALA A 249 10.64 -32.45 -1.26
C ALA A 249 10.19 -31.00 -1.45
N LEU A 250 10.63 -30.08 -0.57
CA LEU A 250 10.33 -28.66 -0.74
C LEU A 250 10.91 -28.10 -2.03
N HIS A 251 12.16 -28.44 -2.37
CA HIS A 251 12.79 -28.02 -3.62
C HIS A 251 12.01 -28.48 -4.85
N ARG A 252 11.58 -29.75 -4.89
CA ARG A 252 10.71 -30.24 -5.97
C ARG A 252 9.39 -29.49 -6.05
N ALA A 253 8.76 -29.16 -4.91
CA ALA A 253 7.52 -28.40 -4.88
C ALA A 253 7.71 -26.97 -5.43
N LEU A 254 8.81 -26.31 -5.09
CA LEU A 254 9.16 -24.99 -5.61
C LEU A 254 9.44 -25.02 -7.13
N LEU A 255 10.12 -26.05 -7.63
CA LEU A 255 10.35 -26.22 -9.07
C LEU A 255 9.05 -26.54 -9.82
N ALA A 256 8.15 -27.35 -9.24
CA ALA A 256 6.84 -27.61 -9.80
C ALA A 256 5.96 -26.35 -9.83
N ALA A 257 6.02 -25.53 -8.77
CA ALA A 257 5.33 -24.24 -8.72
C ALA A 257 5.83 -23.29 -9.81
N LYS A 258 7.15 -23.17 -9.99
CA LYS A 258 7.76 -22.36 -11.07
C LYS A 258 7.42 -22.86 -12.48
N ALA A 259 7.15 -24.16 -12.63
CA ALA A 259 6.73 -24.74 -13.90
C ALA A 259 5.23 -24.54 -14.21
N GLU A 260 4.41 -24.26 -13.19
CA GLU A 260 3.00 -23.95 -13.33
C GLU A 260 2.83 -22.46 -13.67
N THR A 261 2.55 -22.16 -14.94
CA THR A 261 2.44 -20.79 -15.42
C THR A 261 1.00 -20.31 -15.61
N SER A 262 0.01 -21.19 -15.42
CA SER A 262 -1.42 -20.89 -15.63
C SER A 262 -2.17 -20.55 -14.36
N ARG A 263 -1.60 -20.81 -13.18
CA ARG A 263 -2.23 -20.59 -11.88
C ARG A 263 -1.18 -20.15 -10.86
N PRO A 264 -1.53 -19.25 -9.91
CA PRO A 264 -0.67 -19.02 -8.77
C PRO A 264 -0.50 -20.32 -7.96
N SER A 265 0.65 -20.48 -7.32
CA SER A 265 1.01 -21.70 -6.58
C SER A 265 1.00 -21.48 -5.07
N PHE A 266 0.44 -22.44 -4.33
CA PHE A 266 0.38 -22.45 -2.87
C PHE A 266 1.00 -23.76 -2.35
N ILE A 267 1.99 -23.65 -1.47
CA ILE A 267 2.68 -24.78 -0.86
C ILE A 267 2.41 -24.72 0.65
N ALA A 268 1.55 -25.61 1.14
CA ALA A 268 1.38 -25.83 2.57
C ALA A 268 2.59 -26.61 3.10
N LEU A 269 3.47 -25.94 3.84
CA LEU A 269 4.66 -26.52 4.45
C LEU A 269 4.38 -26.78 5.93
N ARG A 270 4.21 -28.04 6.31
CA ARG A 270 3.95 -28.40 7.71
C ARG A 270 5.25 -28.46 8.49
N THR A 271 5.40 -27.59 9.49
CA THR A 271 6.64 -27.45 10.28
C THR A 271 6.37 -27.56 11.78
N ILE A 272 7.41 -27.69 12.61
CA ILE A 272 7.28 -27.50 14.06
C ILE A 272 7.94 -26.17 14.44
N ILE A 273 7.16 -25.21 14.94
CA ILE A 273 7.68 -23.89 15.32
C ILE A 273 8.82 -24.03 16.35
N GLY A 274 9.91 -23.29 16.13
CA GLY A 274 11.07 -23.30 17.03
C GLY A 274 11.90 -24.57 17.02
N TRP A 275 11.72 -25.45 16.03
CA TRP A 275 12.61 -26.60 15.86
C TRP A 275 14.08 -26.18 15.74
N PRO A 276 15.04 -26.84 16.44
CA PRO A 276 14.89 -28.03 17.26
C PRO A 276 14.91 -27.77 18.79
N ALA A 277 14.50 -26.59 19.27
CA ALA A 277 14.56 -26.23 20.69
C ALA A 277 13.97 -27.34 21.59
N PRO A 278 14.72 -27.89 22.55
CA PRO A 278 14.38 -29.15 23.20
C PRO A 278 13.11 -29.07 24.06
N ASN A 279 12.87 -27.95 24.75
CA ASN A 279 11.77 -27.80 25.70
C ASN A 279 10.70 -26.78 25.26
N LYS A 280 11.03 -25.88 24.33
CA LYS A 280 10.13 -24.78 23.93
C LYS A 280 9.50 -24.91 22.54
N LYS A 281 9.96 -25.81 21.67
CA LYS A 281 9.35 -26.03 20.34
C LYS A 281 7.88 -26.41 20.46
N ASN A 282 7.11 -26.15 19.40
CA ASN A 282 5.67 -26.45 19.34
C ASN A 282 4.83 -25.79 20.45
N THR A 283 5.20 -24.58 20.87
CA THR A 283 4.42 -23.81 21.86
C THR A 283 4.28 -22.36 21.40
N GLY A 284 3.16 -21.71 21.72
CA GLY A 284 2.95 -20.28 21.48
C GLY A 284 3.98 -19.40 22.18
N LYS A 285 4.60 -19.88 23.28
CA LYS A 285 5.65 -19.13 23.99
C LYS A 285 6.92 -18.94 23.15
N ILE A 286 7.27 -19.86 22.26
CA ILE A 286 8.46 -19.71 21.40
C ILE A 286 8.24 -18.74 20.23
N HIS A 287 6.99 -18.35 19.96
CA HIS A 287 6.64 -17.44 18.87
C HIS A 287 7.23 -16.04 19.08
N GLY A 288 6.95 -15.39 20.21
CA GLY A 288 7.20 -13.95 20.40
C GLY A 288 7.97 -13.55 21.65
N SER A 289 8.75 -14.48 22.22
CA SER A 289 9.58 -14.20 23.39
C SER A 289 10.99 -14.76 23.24
N ALA A 290 11.92 -14.18 24.01
CA ALA A 290 13.25 -14.73 24.20
C ALA A 290 13.16 -16.19 24.71
N LEU A 291 14.03 -17.05 24.19
CA LEU A 291 14.14 -18.45 24.61
C LEU A 291 14.68 -18.56 26.03
N GLY A 292 15.52 -17.61 26.46
CA GLY A 292 16.24 -17.67 27.73
C GLY A 292 17.53 -18.48 27.60
N ALA A 293 18.52 -18.09 28.40
CA ALA A 293 19.89 -18.58 28.31
C ALA A 293 20.01 -20.12 28.34
N ASP A 294 19.25 -20.80 29.21
CA ASP A 294 19.32 -22.27 29.34
C ASP A 294 18.82 -22.98 28.08
N GLU A 295 17.73 -22.50 27.49
CA GLU A 295 17.16 -23.09 26.26
C GLU A 295 18.06 -22.82 25.05
N VAL A 296 18.67 -21.63 24.97
CA VAL A 296 19.64 -21.31 23.91
C VAL A 296 20.90 -22.17 24.04
N ALA A 297 21.44 -22.33 25.25
CA ALA A 297 22.58 -23.19 25.49
C ALA A 297 22.29 -24.66 25.12
N ALA A 298 21.13 -25.19 25.53
CA ALA A 298 20.71 -26.55 25.21
C ALA A 298 20.51 -26.75 23.70
N THR A 299 19.91 -25.77 23.02
CA THR A 299 19.70 -25.81 21.57
C THR A 299 21.03 -25.76 20.81
N LYS A 300 21.99 -24.91 21.23
CA LYS A 300 23.34 -24.87 20.65
C LYS A 300 24.07 -26.19 20.81
N GLN A 301 24.02 -26.81 21.98
CA GLN A 301 24.61 -28.13 22.21
C GLN A 301 24.03 -29.20 21.28
N LEU A 302 22.69 -29.19 21.09
CA LEU A 302 22.01 -30.10 20.17
C LEU A 302 22.46 -29.91 18.72
N LEU A 303 22.72 -28.67 18.30
CA LEU A 303 23.19 -28.30 16.97
C LEU A 303 24.72 -28.42 16.80
N GLY A 304 25.47 -28.77 17.85
CA GLY A 304 26.93 -28.88 17.81
C GLY A 304 27.69 -27.54 17.90
N PHE A 305 27.05 -26.46 18.35
CA PHE A 305 27.66 -25.15 18.58
C PHE A 305 28.14 -24.99 20.03
N ASP A 306 29.10 -24.07 20.26
CA ASP A 306 29.57 -23.74 21.61
C ASP A 306 28.51 -22.91 22.38
N PRO A 307 27.92 -23.44 23.47
CA PRO A 307 26.90 -22.72 24.24
C PRO A 307 27.41 -21.43 24.89
N ALA A 308 28.72 -21.24 25.05
CA ALA A 308 29.31 -20.04 25.65
C ALA A 308 29.50 -18.89 24.65
N ARG A 309 29.44 -19.15 23.34
CA ARG A 309 29.63 -18.15 22.29
C ARG A 309 28.29 -17.64 21.77
N THR A 310 28.27 -16.38 21.33
CA THR A 310 27.09 -15.77 20.69
C THR A 310 27.48 -15.19 19.34
N PHE A 311 26.53 -15.19 18.41
CA PHE A 311 26.70 -14.75 17.02
C PHE A 311 27.87 -15.46 16.34
N GLU A 312 28.01 -16.76 16.61
CA GLU A 312 29.02 -17.60 15.98
C GLU A 312 28.63 -17.88 14.53
N VAL A 313 29.54 -17.54 13.61
CA VAL A 313 29.42 -17.81 12.18
C VAL A 313 30.74 -18.38 11.72
N ASP A 314 30.73 -19.63 11.26
CA ASP A 314 31.89 -20.29 10.71
C ASP A 314 32.26 -19.71 9.33
N GLU A 315 33.55 -19.45 9.09
CA GLU A 315 34.02 -18.81 7.86
C GLU A 315 33.78 -19.66 6.60
N GLU A 316 33.87 -20.99 6.71
CA GLU A 316 33.61 -21.92 5.62
C GLU A 316 32.11 -21.93 5.28
N VAL A 317 31.25 -21.94 6.31
CA VAL A 317 29.78 -21.84 6.15
C VAL A 317 29.39 -20.53 5.48
N LEU A 318 29.94 -19.40 5.95
CA LEU A 318 29.67 -18.09 5.36
C LEU A 318 30.20 -17.99 3.92
N GLY A 319 31.40 -18.52 3.67
CA GLY A 319 31.99 -18.59 2.33
C GLY A 319 31.10 -19.38 1.37
N HIS A 320 30.61 -20.55 1.82
CA HIS A 320 29.68 -21.39 1.06
C HIS A 320 28.34 -20.69 0.79
N ALA A 321 27.72 -20.09 1.81
CA ALA A 321 26.47 -19.33 1.64
C ALA A 321 26.64 -18.17 0.65
N ARG A 322 27.78 -17.48 0.66
CA ARG A 322 28.08 -16.35 -0.23
C ARG A 322 28.42 -16.74 -1.67
N THR A 323 28.53 -18.03 -2.00
CA THR A 323 28.61 -18.47 -3.41
C THR A 323 27.40 -18.00 -4.24
N VAL A 324 26.28 -17.68 -3.58
CA VAL A 324 25.12 -17.04 -4.22
C VAL A 324 25.45 -15.71 -4.88
N MET A 325 26.45 -14.97 -4.40
CA MET A 325 26.90 -13.71 -5.01
C MET A 325 27.46 -13.95 -6.42
N GLU A 326 28.24 -15.02 -6.62
CA GLU A 326 28.78 -15.38 -7.93
C GLU A 326 27.66 -15.79 -8.89
N ARG A 327 26.70 -16.58 -8.40
CA ARG A 327 25.50 -16.95 -9.16
C ARG A 327 24.68 -15.71 -9.56
N GLY A 328 24.46 -14.80 -8.61
CA GLY A 328 23.71 -13.57 -8.83
C GLY A 328 24.38 -12.63 -9.81
N ALA A 329 25.69 -12.43 -9.68
CA ALA A 329 26.49 -11.63 -10.62
C ALA A 329 26.43 -12.20 -12.04
N ARG A 330 26.56 -13.52 -12.20
CA ARG A 330 26.42 -14.19 -13.50
C ARG A 330 25.02 -14.02 -14.08
N ALA A 331 23.98 -14.27 -13.28
CA ALA A 331 22.59 -14.13 -13.72
C ALA A 331 22.26 -12.70 -14.14
N GLN A 332 22.74 -11.70 -13.40
CA GLN A 332 22.57 -10.30 -13.78
C GLN A 332 23.38 -9.94 -15.03
N GLN A 333 24.59 -10.47 -15.20
CA GLN A 333 25.38 -10.22 -16.42
C GLN A 333 24.71 -10.80 -17.67
N GLU A 334 24.17 -12.02 -17.57
CA GLU A 334 23.37 -12.65 -18.63
C GLU A 334 22.14 -11.81 -18.95
N TRP A 335 21.41 -11.37 -17.90
CA TRP A 335 20.26 -10.48 -18.04
C TRP A 335 20.63 -9.15 -18.67
N THR A 336 21.71 -8.50 -18.24
CA THR A 336 22.16 -7.20 -18.78
C THR A 336 22.48 -7.32 -20.25
N THR A 337 23.12 -8.42 -20.66
CA THR A 337 23.40 -8.68 -22.09
C THR A 337 22.10 -8.81 -22.90
N ALA A 338 21.12 -9.55 -22.37
CA ALA A 338 19.81 -9.70 -23.01
C ALA A 338 19.02 -8.39 -23.03
N PHE A 339 19.03 -7.63 -21.93
CA PHE A 339 18.37 -6.34 -21.78
C PHE A 339 18.97 -5.29 -22.71
N ASP A 340 20.30 -5.25 -22.87
CA ASP A 340 20.96 -4.39 -23.86
C ASP A 340 20.58 -4.76 -25.29
N GLY A 341 20.41 -6.05 -25.57
CA GLY A 341 19.89 -6.55 -26.85
C GLY A 341 18.46 -6.08 -27.10
N TRP A 342 17.55 -6.29 -26.13
CA TRP A 342 16.17 -5.82 -26.16
C TRP A 342 16.10 -4.30 -26.34
N ALA A 343 16.91 -3.55 -25.59
CA ALA A 343 16.93 -2.09 -25.61
C ALA A 343 17.35 -1.53 -26.98
N LYS A 344 18.35 -2.16 -27.63
CA LYS A 344 18.77 -1.80 -29.00
C LYS A 344 17.68 -2.09 -30.03
N ALA A 345 16.93 -3.18 -29.86
CA ALA A 345 15.85 -3.57 -30.76
C ALA A 345 14.54 -2.77 -30.52
N ASN A 346 14.34 -2.21 -29.32
CA ASN A 346 13.09 -1.58 -28.89
C ASN A 346 13.33 -0.16 -28.32
N ALA A 347 13.95 0.73 -29.09
CA ALA A 347 14.38 2.05 -28.61
C ALA A 347 13.25 2.89 -27.95
N GLU A 348 12.04 2.86 -28.50
CA GLU A 348 10.89 3.60 -27.94
C GLU A 348 10.44 3.03 -26.59
N ARG A 349 10.32 1.70 -26.48
CA ARG A 349 9.96 1.03 -25.21
C ARG A 349 11.07 1.13 -24.18
N ARG A 350 12.33 1.19 -24.62
CA ARG A 350 13.47 1.48 -23.74
C ARG A 350 13.37 2.88 -23.16
N ALA A 351 13.06 3.89 -23.98
CA ALA A 351 12.85 5.26 -23.49
C ALA A 351 11.67 5.34 -22.52
N LEU A 352 10.58 4.61 -22.79
CA LEU A 352 9.46 4.46 -21.85
C LEU A 352 9.90 3.82 -20.52
N TYR A 353 10.65 2.72 -20.59
CA TYR A 353 11.19 2.02 -19.43
C TYR A 353 12.06 2.94 -18.57
N ASP A 354 13.05 3.63 -19.15
CA ASP A 354 13.96 4.51 -18.41
C ASP A 354 13.19 5.64 -17.72
N ARG A 355 12.21 6.23 -18.42
CA ARG A 355 11.34 7.27 -17.90
C ARG A 355 10.50 6.77 -16.72
N MET A 356 9.87 5.61 -16.85
CA MET A 356 9.05 5.00 -15.80
C MET A 356 9.90 4.59 -14.59
N ALA A 357 11.08 3.99 -14.80
CA ALA A 357 12.00 3.60 -13.74
C ALA A 357 12.44 4.80 -12.90
N GLY A 358 12.63 5.97 -13.53
CA GLY A 358 12.88 7.24 -12.85
C GLY A 358 11.64 7.92 -12.29
N ARG A 359 10.44 7.33 -12.42
CA ARG A 359 9.15 7.93 -12.05
C ARG A 359 8.92 9.31 -12.70
N VAL A 360 9.46 9.55 -13.89
CA VAL A 360 9.35 10.84 -14.60
C VAL A 360 8.12 10.85 -15.51
N LEU A 361 7.31 11.91 -15.45
CA LEU A 361 6.18 12.11 -16.37
C LEU A 361 6.66 12.67 -17.72
N PRO A 362 5.99 12.38 -18.86
CA PRO A 362 6.42 12.87 -20.16
C PRO A 362 6.25 14.38 -20.28
N THR A 363 7.18 15.08 -20.95
CA THR A 363 7.06 16.51 -21.21
C THR A 363 5.74 16.84 -21.92
N GLY A 364 5.05 17.89 -21.47
CA GLY A 364 3.79 18.34 -22.08
C GLY A 364 2.56 17.50 -21.70
N TRP A 365 2.67 16.49 -20.83
CA TRP A 365 1.52 15.66 -20.44
C TRP A 365 0.33 16.46 -19.89
N THR A 366 0.60 17.58 -19.22
CA THR A 366 -0.42 18.48 -18.67
C THR A 366 -1.26 19.17 -19.76
N GLU A 367 -0.80 19.24 -21.01
CA GLU A 367 -1.55 19.81 -22.13
C GLU A 367 -2.78 18.97 -22.49
N SER A 368 -2.81 17.70 -22.08
CA SER A 368 -3.98 16.82 -22.26
C SER A 368 -5.03 17.01 -21.16
N LEU A 369 -4.71 17.70 -20.06
CA LEU A 369 -5.66 17.89 -18.97
C LEU A 369 -6.86 18.74 -19.44
N PRO A 370 -8.10 18.35 -19.12
CA PRO A 370 -9.27 19.09 -19.55
C PRO A 370 -9.41 20.42 -18.79
N GLU A 371 -9.95 21.42 -19.47
CA GLU A 371 -10.43 22.65 -18.84
C GLU A 371 -11.96 22.67 -18.82
N PHE A 372 -12.55 23.21 -17.75
CA PHE A 372 -13.99 23.31 -17.61
C PHE A 372 -14.41 24.78 -17.58
N PRO A 373 -15.22 25.25 -18.55
CA PRO A 373 -15.76 26.60 -18.52
C PRO A 373 -16.74 26.77 -17.34
N ALA A 374 -16.91 28.01 -16.90
CA ALA A 374 -17.87 28.36 -15.86
C ALA A 374 -19.28 27.86 -16.22
N ASP A 375 -19.92 27.16 -15.29
CA ASP A 375 -21.25 26.59 -15.48
C ASP A 375 -21.93 26.46 -14.11
N ALA A 376 -23.05 27.17 -13.95
CA ALA A 376 -23.84 27.15 -12.72
C ALA A 376 -24.44 25.77 -12.41
N LYS A 377 -24.70 24.95 -13.43
CA LYS A 377 -25.11 23.55 -13.23
C LYS A 377 -23.91 22.69 -12.86
N GLY A 378 -22.80 22.92 -13.57
CA GLY A 378 -21.53 22.24 -13.38
C GLY A 378 -21.62 20.72 -13.51
N VAL A 379 -20.69 20.03 -12.84
CA VAL A 379 -20.54 18.56 -12.92
C VAL A 379 -20.07 18.02 -11.58
N ALA A 380 -20.40 16.76 -11.28
CA ALA A 380 -19.89 16.11 -10.07
C ALA A 380 -18.37 15.92 -10.17
N THR A 381 -17.64 16.10 -9.07
CA THR A 381 -16.18 15.99 -9.10
C THR A 381 -15.71 14.57 -9.41
N ARG A 382 -16.53 13.53 -9.14
CA ARG A 382 -16.28 12.17 -9.65
C ARG A 382 -16.27 12.09 -11.18
N ALA A 383 -17.19 12.78 -11.85
CA ALA A 383 -17.27 12.78 -13.31
C ALA A 383 -16.20 13.67 -13.94
N ALA A 384 -15.79 14.76 -13.28
CA ALA A 384 -14.61 15.51 -13.66
C ALA A 384 -13.34 14.65 -13.56
N SER A 385 -13.19 13.86 -12.49
CA SER A 385 -12.10 12.89 -12.32
C SER A 385 -12.06 11.85 -13.45
N GLY A 386 -13.21 11.31 -13.85
CA GLY A 386 -13.28 10.40 -15.00
C GLY A 386 -12.79 11.04 -16.30
N LYS A 387 -13.17 12.29 -16.56
CA LYS A 387 -12.67 13.04 -17.74
C LYS A 387 -11.16 13.28 -17.69
N VAL A 388 -10.58 13.49 -16.50
CA VAL A 388 -9.13 13.58 -16.34
C VAL A 388 -8.46 12.24 -16.68
N LEU A 389 -8.97 11.13 -16.14
CA LEU A 389 -8.45 9.79 -16.45
C LEU A 389 -8.54 9.47 -17.95
N GLU A 390 -9.68 9.76 -18.58
CA GLU A 390 -9.87 9.59 -20.04
C GLU A 390 -8.85 10.40 -20.85
N ALA A 391 -8.61 11.65 -20.47
CA ALA A 391 -7.67 12.51 -21.18
C ALA A 391 -6.20 12.09 -21.00
N LEU A 392 -5.86 11.49 -19.86
CA LEU A 392 -4.52 10.98 -19.57
C LEU A 392 -4.24 9.60 -20.15
N ALA A 393 -5.26 8.88 -20.62
CA ALA A 393 -5.12 7.53 -21.16
C ALA A 393 -4.07 7.47 -22.29
N GLY A 394 -4.15 8.39 -23.25
CA GLY A 394 -3.25 8.40 -24.41
C GLY A 394 -1.81 8.85 -24.14
N VAL A 395 -1.55 9.51 -23.02
CA VAL A 395 -0.24 10.17 -22.76
C VAL A 395 0.53 9.60 -21.58
N LEU A 396 -0.13 8.91 -20.64
CA LEU A 396 0.50 8.29 -19.47
C LEU A 396 0.28 6.76 -19.43
N PRO A 397 0.93 5.95 -20.30
CA PRO A 397 0.74 4.49 -20.33
C PRO A 397 1.01 3.79 -18.99
N GLU A 398 1.82 4.41 -18.13
CA GLU A 398 2.11 3.97 -16.77
C GLU A 398 0.96 4.17 -15.76
N LEU A 399 -0.03 5.04 -16.06
CA LEU A 399 -1.18 5.29 -15.20
C LEU A 399 -2.26 4.23 -15.45
N TRP A 400 -2.54 3.38 -14.48
CA TRP A 400 -3.51 2.29 -14.62
C TRP A 400 -4.16 1.98 -13.28
N GLY A 401 -5.34 1.37 -13.33
CA GLY A 401 -6.18 1.31 -12.14
C GLY A 401 -7.61 0.93 -12.44
N GLY A 402 -8.45 1.01 -11.43
CA GLY A 402 -9.86 0.65 -11.59
C GLY A 402 -10.65 0.81 -10.30
N SER A 403 -11.57 -0.12 -10.02
CA SER A 403 -12.49 0.03 -8.90
C SER A 403 -12.86 -1.29 -8.23
N ALA A 404 -13.18 -1.21 -6.94
CA ALA A 404 -13.81 -2.27 -6.19
C ALA A 404 -15.31 -2.36 -6.55
N ASP A 405 -15.61 -2.94 -7.72
CA ASP A 405 -16.97 -3.18 -8.25
C ASP A 405 -17.85 -1.93 -8.47
N LEU A 406 -17.26 -0.73 -8.39
CA LEU A 406 -17.96 0.56 -8.46
C LEU A 406 -17.48 1.39 -9.65
N ALA A 407 -17.04 0.77 -10.75
CA ALA A 407 -16.37 1.44 -11.86
C ALA A 407 -17.16 2.62 -12.46
N GLU A 408 -18.47 2.43 -12.70
CA GLU A 408 -19.37 3.48 -13.20
C GLU A 408 -19.64 4.54 -12.12
N SER A 409 -19.88 4.11 -10.88
CA SER A 409 -20.14 5.01 -9.76
C SER A 409 -18.93 5.88 -9.42
N ASN A 410 -17.71 5.36 -9.54
CA ASN A 410 -16.48 6.09 -9.26
C ASN A 410 -15.96 6.87 -10.48
N ASN A 411 -16.41 6.54 -11.70
CA ASN A 411 -15.88 7.06 -12.97
C ASN A 411 -14.37 6.80 -13.12
N THR A 412 -13.94 5.57 -12.81
CA THR A 412 -12.52 5.18 -12.85
C THR A 412 -12.10 4.52 -14.14
N THR A 413 -13.03 4.10 -14.99
CA THR A 413 -12.69 3.44 -16.26
C THR A 413 -12.28 4.47 -17.31
N MET A 414 -11.04 4.38 -17.78
CA MET A 414 -10.60 5.10 -18.97
C MET A 414 -11.31 4.53 -20.19
N LYS A 415 -12.18 5.33 -20.82
CA LYS A 415 -13.01 4.88 -21.93
C LYS A 415 -12.17 4.35 -23.09
N GLY A 416 -12.47 3.11 -23.52
CA GLY A 416 -11.80 2.46 -24.65
C GLY A 416 -10.54 1.69 -24.28
N GLU A 417 -10.03 1.82 -23.06
CA GLU A 417 -8.91 1.01 -22.59
C GLU A 417 -9.39 -0.41 -22.23
N PRO A 418 -8.62 -1.45 -22.60
CA PRO A 418 -8.98 -2.84 -22.30
C PRO A 418 -8.85 -3.15 -20.80
N SER A 419 -9.65 -4.10 -20.32
CA SER A 419 -9.55 -4.61 -18.95
C SER A 419 -8.33 -5.50 -18.76
N PHE A 420 -7.65 -5.38 -17.61
CA PHE A 420 -6.58 -6.27 -17.18
C PHE A 420 -7.19 -7.54 -16.59
N VAL A 421 -7.31 -8.56 -17.42
CA VAL A 421 -8.01 -9.80 -17.08
C VAL A 421 -7.55 -10.92 -18.02
N PRO A 422 -7.47 -12.19 -17.58
CA PRO A 422 -7.31 -13.30 -18.51
C PRO A 422 -8.39 -13.25 -19.58
N ALA A 423 -8.04 -13.41 -20.86
CA ALA A 423 -8.97 -13.24 -21.98
C ALA A 423 -10.25 -14.12 -21.85
N VAL A 424 -10.14 -15.29 -21.22
CA VAL A 424 -11.25 -16.20 -20.90
C VAL A 424 -12.30 -15.60 -19.95
N HIS A 425 -11.93 -14.61 -19.13
CA HIS A 425 -12.82 -13.93 -18.19
C HIS A 425 -13.27 -12.54 -18.66
N ALA A 426 -12.81 -12.09 -19.83
CA ALA A 426 -13.30 -10.86 -20.43
C ALA A 426 -14.81 -10.97 -20.73
N THR A 427 -15.54 -9.88 -20.53
CA THR A 427 -16.99 -9.83 -20.78
C THR A 427 -17.29 -8.94 -21.97
N LYS A 428 -18.55 -8.93 -22.42
CA LYS A 428 -19.00 -8.03 -23.48
C LYS A 428 -18.84 -6.56 -23.08
N ASP A 429 -19.17 -6.23 -21.83
CA ASP A 429 -19.13 -4.86 -21.33
C ASP A 429 -17.71 -4.44 -20.92
N PHE A 430 -16.89 -5.42 -20.53
CA PHE A 430 -15.48 -5.23 -20.18
C PHE A 430 -14.58 -6.17 -21.02
N PRO A 431 -14.35 -5.83 -22.29
CA PRO A 431 -13.36 -6.54 -23.10
C PRO A 431 -11.97 -6.31 -22.51
N GLY A 432 -11.08 -7.29 -22.63
CA GLY A 432 -9.78 -7.23 -21.99
C GLY A 432 -8.84 -8.38 -22.35
N HIS A 433 -7.62 -8.27 -21.84
CA HIS A 433 -6.54 -9.24 -22.01
C HIS A 433 -5.51 -9.06 -20.88
N GLU A 434 -4.51 -9.94 -20.82
CA GLU A 434 -3.53 -10.02 -19.74
C GLU A 434 -2.68 -8.76 -19.52
N TYR A 435 -2.64 -7.87 -20.52
CA TYR A 435 -1.91 -6.60 -20.48
C TYR A 435 -2.83 -5.39 -20.44
N GLY A 436 -4.13 -5.57 -20.19
CA GLY A 436 -5.07 -4.46 -20.10
C GLY A 436 -4.72 -3.48 -18.99
N ARG A 437 -5.56 -2.45 -18.86
CA ARG A 437 -5.30 -1.28 -18.02
C ARG A 437 -6.36 -1.05 -16.95
N THR A 438 -7.60 -1.45 -17.22
CA THR A 438 -8.70 -1.33 -16.24
C THR A 438 -8.67 -2.51 -15.28
N LEU A 439 -8.45 -2.24 -14.00
CA LEU A 439 -8.46 -3.23 -12.93
C LEU A 439 -9.88 -3.47 -12.40
N HIS A 440 -10.25 -4.73 -12.23
CA HIS A 440 -11.51 -5.15 -11.60
C HIS A 440 -11.18 -5.88 -10.32
N PHE A 441 -11.29 -5.20 -9.18
CA PHE A 441 -10.94 -5.79 -7.89
C PHE A 441 -12.07 -6.68 -7.32
N GLY A 442 -13.31 -6.46 -7.77
CA GLY A 442 -14.52 -6.95 -7.08
C GLY A 442 -14.75 -6.19 -5.76
N ILE A 443 -15.67 -6.65 -4.93
CA ILE A 443 -15.97 -6.04 -3.62
C ILE A 443 -14.88 -6.42 -2.61
N ARG A 444 -13.70 -5.79 -2.75
CA ARG A 444 -12.44 -6.17 -2.10
C ARG A 444 -11.56 -4.95 -1.84
N GLU A 445 -12.07 -3.96 -1.14
CA GLU A 445 -11.35 -2.71 -0.86
C GLU A 445 -10.02 -2.96 -0.15
N HIS A 446 -9.99 -3.89 0.80
CA HIS A 446 -8.79 -4.13 1.60
C HIS A 446 -7.67 -4.72 0.75
N ALA A 447 -7.97 -5.75 -0.05
CA ALA A 447 -7.02 -6.30 -1.01
C ALA A 447 -6.68 -5.31 -2.12
N MET A 448 -7.63 -4.49 -2.60
CA MET A 448 -7.34 -3.41 -3.55
C MET A 448 -6.23 -2.51 -3.00
N GLY A 449 -6.33 -2.05 -1.76
CA GLY A 449 -5.30 -1.22 -1.13
C GLY A 449 -3.92 -1.87 -1.12
N ALA A 450 -3.82 -3.12 -0.69
CA ALA A 450 -2.55 -3.84 -0.63
C ALA A 450 -1.99 -4.17 -2.02
N ILE A 451 -2.85 -4.48 -3.00
CA ILE A 451 -2.46 -4.73 -4.39
C ILE A 451 -1.89 -3.44 -5.02
N LEU A 452 -2.52 -2.29 -4.79
CA LEU A 452 -1.99 -1.01 -5.27
C LEU A 452 -0.61 -0.71 -4.67
N ASN A 453 -0.39 -1.03 -3.39
CA ASN A 453 0.94 -0.94 -2.77
C ASN A 453 1.95 -1.85 -3.47
N GLY A 454 1.58 -3.11 -3.71
CA GLY A 454 2.40 -4.07 -4.45
C GLY A 454 2.78 -3.58 -5.85
N ILE A 455 1.82 -3.00 -6.57
CA ILE A 455 2.05 -2.41 -7.89
C ILE A 455 3.03 -1.22 -7.81
N ALA A 456 2.84 -0.33 -6.83
CA ALA A 456 3.72 0.82 -6.65
C ALA A 456 5.15 0.41 -6.24
N LEU A 457 5.31 -0.66 -5.47
CA LEU A 457 6.61 -1.19 -5.02
C LEU A 457 7.38 -1.91 -6.14
N HIS A 458 6.67 -2.64 -7.00
CA HIS A 458 7.28 -3.47 -8.03
C HIS A 458 8.10 -2.65 -9.05
N GLY A 459 7.54 -1.55 -9.53
CA GLY A 459 8.13 -0.78 -10.62
C GLY A 459 7.52 0.62 -10.81
N GLY A 460 7.84 1.21 -11.96
CA GLY A 460 7.64 2.64 -12.26
C GLY A 460 6.21 3.09 -12.57
N THR A 461 5.22 2.20 -12.45
CA THR A 461 3.81 2.52 -12.79
C THR A 461 3.16 3.49 -11.80
N ARG A 462 1.96 3.98 -12.15
CA ARG A 462 1.11 4.86 -11.33
C ARG A 462 -0.24 4.17 -11.08
N PRO A 463 -0.38 3.43 -9.97
CA PRO A 463 -1.63 2.74 -9.66
C PRO A 463 -2.67 3.68 -9.04
N TYR A 464 -3.94 3.51 -9.43
CA TYR A 464 -5.09 4.07 -8.72
C TYR A 464 -6.19 3.04 -8.48
N GLY A 465 -6.99 3.25 -7.43
CA GLY A 465 -8.16 2.41 -7.14
C GLY A 465 -9.29 3.20 -6.53
N GLY A 466 -10.51 2.90 -6.96
CA GLY A 466 -11.72 3.60 -6.52
C GLY A 466 -12.69 2.74 -5.71
N THR A 467 -13.31 3.37 -4.72
CA THR A 467 -14.50 2.91 -4.02
C THR A 467 -15.26 4.15 -3.48
N PHE A 468 -16.28 3.97 -2.65
CA PHE A 468 -16.87 5.08 -1.90
C PHE A 468 -16.00 5.49 -0.71
N LEU A 469 -15.97 6.78 -0.39
CA LEU A 469 -15.17 7.29 0.73
C LEU A 469 -15.52 6.61 2.05
N VAL A 470 -16.79 6.24 2.25
CA VAL A 470 -17.23 5.51 3.43
C VAL A 470 -16.54 4.14 3.58
N PHE A 471 -16.20 3.50 2.47
CA PHE A 471 -15.51 2.20 2.47
C PHE A 471 -13.99 2.33 2.50
N SER A 472 -13.44 3.55 2.58
CA SER A 472 -12.01 3.74 2.91
C SER A 472 -11.63 3.07 4.23
N ASP A 473 -12.60 2.92 5.15
CA ASP A 473 -12.44 2.19 6.41
C ASP A 473 -12.05 0.72 6.21
N TYR A 474 -12.61 0.04 5.20
CA TYR A 474 -12.29 -1.37 4.90
C TYR A 474 -10.82 -1.55 4.49
N MET A 475 -10.22 -0.55 3.86
CA MET A 475 -8.84 -0.62 3.36
C MET A 475 -7.82 0.16 4.18
N ARG A 476 -8.25 0.71 5.32
CA ARG A 476 -7.46 1.64 6.14
C ARG A 476 -6.07 1.11 6.53
N PRO A 477 -5.88 -0.17 6.89
CA PRO A 477 -4.53 -0.69 7.20
C PRO A 477 -3.57 -0.61 6.01
N ALA A 478 -4.05 -0.89 4.79
CA ALA A 478 -3.24 -0.81 3.57
C ALA A 478 -2.89 0.64 3.22
N VAL A 479 -3.81 1.58 3.42
CA VAL A 479 -3.59 3.04 3.24
C VAL A 479 -2.52 3.54 4.19
N ARG A 480 -2.59 3.14 5.48
CA ARG A 480 -1.55 3.48 6.47
C ARG A 480 -0.18 2.96 6.05
N LEU A 481 -0.11 1.72 5.53
CA LEU A 481 1.15 1.16 5.05
C LEU A 481 1.68 1.86 3.79
N ALA A 482 0.81 2.30 2.89
CA ALA A 482 1.20 3.12 1.74
C ALA A 482 1.89 4.42 2.17
N ALA A 483 1.31 5.09 3.17
CA ALA A 483 1.86 6.33 3.73
C ALA A 483 3.20 6.09 4.45
N LEU A 484 3.29 5.03 5.27
CA LEU A 484 4.54 4.63 5.93
C LEU A 484 5.66 4.32 4.92
N MET A 485 5.33 3.63 3.83
CA MET A 485 6.26 3.26 2.76
C MET A 485 6.49 4.37 1.73
N LYS A 486 5.81 5.52 1.86
CA LYS A 486 5.93 6.65 0.92
C LYS A 486 5.56 6.29 -0.53
N LEU A 487 4.51 5.49 -0.71
CA LEU A 487 4.11 4.99 -2.03
C LEU A 487 3.15 5.95 -2.74
N PRO A 488 3.38 6.29 -4.02
CA PRO A 488 2.52 7.18 -4.80
C PRO A 488 1.28 6.47 -5.35
N VAL A 489 0.45 5.97 -4.44
CA VAL A 489 -0.85 5.36 -4.74
C VAL A 489 -1.94 6.44 -4.70
N VAL A 490 -2.83 6.45 -5.70
CA VAL A 490 -3.98 7.36 -5.73
C VAL A 490 -5.28 6.62 -5.41
N TYR A 491 -5.95 7.01 -4.33
CA TYR A 491 -7.25 6.48 -3.95
C TYR A 491 -8.35 7.41 -4.46
N VAL A 492 -9.22 6.90 -5.33
CA VAL A 492 -10.35 7.63 -5.93
C VAL A 492 -11.61 7.36 -5.12
N TRP A 493 -11.81 8.13 -4.05
CA TRP A 493 -12.90 7.92 -3.10
C TRP A 493 -14.07 8.86 -3.36
N THR A 494 -15.10 8.33 -4.00
CA THR A 494 -16.28 9.12 -4.38
C THR A 494 -17.39 9.06 -3.32
N HIS A 495 -18.50 9.77 -3.53
CA HIS A 495 -19.64 9.79 -2.59
C HIS A 495 -19.19 10.26 -1.20
N ASP A 496 -18.51 11.40 -1.19
CA ASP A 496 -17.69 11.92 -0.10
C ASP A 496 -18.43 12.45 1.15
N SER A 497 -19.76 12.49 1.16
CA SER A 497 -20.54 13.16 2.20
C SER A 497 -22.02 12.74 2.18
N ILE A 498 -22.83 13.37 3.04
CA ILE A 498 -24.31 13.37 2.94
C ILE A 498 -24.84 13.80 1.56
N GLY A 499 -23.99 14.42 0.72
CA GLY A 499 -24.27 14.72 -0.69
C GLY A 499 -24.63 13.50 -1.53
N LEU A 500 -24.29 12.29 -1.07
CA LEU A 500 -24.73 11.07 -1.75
C LEU A 500 -26.24 10.84 -1.63
N GLY A 501 -26.91 11.36 -0.60
CA GLY A 501 -28.37 11.30 -0.48
C GLY A 501 -28.90 9.94 -0.02
N GLU A 502 -29.70 9.30 -0.86
CA GLU A 502 -30.72 8.33 -0.46
C GLU A 502 -30.18 7.02 0.13
N ASP A 503 -28.94 6.62 -0.15
CA ASP A 503 -28.37 5.39 0.45
C ASP A 503 -28.21 5.48 1.97
N GLY A 504 -28.23 6.70 2.51
CA GLY A 504 -28.41 6.95 3.94
C GLY A 504 -27.15 6.72 4.79
N PRO A 505 -27.29 6.69 6.12
CA PRO A 505 -26.18 6.89 7.06
C PRO A 505 -25.11 5.80 7.02
N THR A 506 -25.41 4.60 6.51
CA THR A 506 -24.40 3.54 6.36
C THR A 506 -23.41 3.83 5.23
N HIS A 507 -23.75 4.73 4.30
CA HIS A 507 -22.94 5.08 3.14
C HIS A 507 -22.36 6.49 3.22
N GLN A 508 -22.83 7.31 4.15
CA GLN A 508 -22.52 8.74 4.24
C GLN A 508 -21.29 8.96 5.14
N PRO A 509 -20.15 9.40 4.59
CA PRO A 509 -18.99 9.75 5.41
C PRO A 509 -19.31 10.88 6.39
N VAL A 510 -18.84 10.75 7.64
CA VAL A 510 -18.95 11.79 8.69
C VAL A 510 -17.59 12.12 9.29
N GLU A 511 -16.94 11.13 9.89
CA GLU A 511 -15.62 11.18 10.52
C GLU A 511 -14.46 11.00 9.53
N HIS A 512 -14.74 10.50 8.33
CA HIS A 512 -13.75 9.85 7.48
C HIS A 512 -12.65 10.81 7.02
N LEU A 513 -13.00 12.03 6.61
CA LEU A 513 -12.01 13.06 6.24
C LEU A 513 -11.05 13.36 7.40
N THR A 514 -11.57 13.55 8.62
CA THR A 514 -10.73 13.77 9.80
C THR A 514 -9.90 12.54 10.14
N ALA A 515 -10.48 11.35 10.11
CA ALA A 515 -9.78 10.11 10.38
C ALA A 515 -8.63 9.89 9.38
N LEU A 516 -8.82 10.23 8.10
CA LEU A 516 -7.80 10.11 7.06
C LEU A 516 -6.71 11.18 7.19
N ARG A 517 -7.07 12.45 7.44
CA ARG A 517 -6.08 13.54 7.69
C ARG A 517 -5.18 13.26 8.90
N ALA A 518 -5.63 12.43 9.83
CA ALA A 518 -4.83 12.01 10.98
C ALA A 518 -3.71 11.01 10.62
N ILE A 519 -3.69 10.44 9.41
CA ILE A 519 -2.65 9.51 8.95
C ILE A 519 -1.44 10.31 8.44
N PRO A 520 -0.26 10.23 9.08
CA PRO A 520 0.91 10.96 8.63
C PRO A 520 1.34 10.52 7.22
N GLY A 521 1.57 11.50 6.34
CA GLY A 521 2.03 11.25 4.97
C GLY A 521 0.92 10.85 3.99
N LEU A 522 -0.36 10.97 4.34
CA LEU A 522 -1.47 10.83 3.40
C LEU A 522 -2.04 12.20 3.03
N ASP A 523 -2.00 12.55 1.75
CA ASP A 523 -2.62 13.78 1.24
C ASP A 523 -4.13 13.59 1.09
N VAL A 524 -4.97 14.36 1.80
CA VAL A 524 -6.45 14.26 1.68
C VAL A 524 -6.98 15.45 0.90
N VAL A 525 -7.27 15.22 -0.38
CA VAL A 525 -7.61 16.25 -1.36
C VAL A 525 -9.10 16.19 -1.70
N ARG A 526 -9.84 17.25 -1.38
CA ARG A 526 -11.29 17.38 -1.58
C ARG A 526 -11.62 18.59 -2.47
N PRO A 527 -11.57 18.43 -3.81
CA PRO A 527 -11.72 19.54 -4.76
C PRO A 527 -13.14 20.11 -4.78
N ALA A 528 -13.25 21.43 -4.89
CA ALA A 528 -14.50 22.18 -4.86
C ALA A 528 -15.29 22.17 -6.18
N ASP A 529 -14.60 22.02 -7.31
CA ASP A 529 -15.21 21.99 -8.64
C ASP A 529 -14.41 21.12 -9.61
N ALA A 530 -14.83 21.12 -10.87
CA ALA A 530 -14.17 20.36 -11.93
C ALA A 530 -12.72 20.81 -12.18
N ASN A 531 -12.42 22.10 -12.12
CA ASN A 531 -11.07 22.62 -12.36
C ASN A 531 -10.12 22.31 -11.19
N GLU A 532 -10.60 22.37 -9.94
CA GLU A 532 -9.81 21.90 -8.80
C GLU A 532 -9.54 20.40 -8.88
N THR A 533 -10.48 19.61 -9.41
CA THR A 533 -10.27 18.16 -9.62
C THR A 533 -9.13 17.87 -10.60
N VAL A 534 -8.99 18.68 -11.65
CA VAL A 534 -7.88 18.59 -12.62
C VAL A 534 -6.54 18.84 -11.92
N TRP A 535 -6.46 19.90 -11.11
CA TRP A 535 -5.24 20.21 -10.36
C TRP A 535 -4.93 19.19 -9.27
N ALA A 536 -5.95 18.61 -8.62
CA ALA A 536 -5.78 17.55 -7.64
C ALA A 536 -5.11 16.32 -8.26
N TRP A 537 -5.60 15.84 -9.41
CA TRP A 537 -4.95 14.77 -10.17
C TRP A 537 -3.54 15.15 -10.61
N ARG A 538 -3.35 16.39 -11.04
CA ARG A 538 -2.03 16.87 -11.46
C ARG A 538 -1.01 16.70 -10.34
N GLN A 539 -1.30 17.25 -9.16
CA GLN A 539 -0.41 17.15 -8.01
C GLN A 539 -0.24 15.71 -7.53
N ALA A 540 -1.31 14.91 -7.50
CA ALA A 540 -1.25 13.50 -7.12
C ALA A 540 -0.29 12.68 -8.01
N LEU A 541 -0.18 13.00 -9.30
CA LEU A 541 0.73 12.33 -10.23
C LEU A 541 2.16 12.87 -10.17
N GLU A 542 2.33 14.16 -9.85
CA GLU A 542 3.63 14.81 -9.65
C GLU A 542 4.30 14.37 -8.35
N HIS A 543 3.52 14.04 -7.31
CA HIS A 543 4.02 13.45 -6.07
C HIS A 543 4.42 11.98 -6.29
N THR A 544 5.62 11.63 -5.81
CA THR A 544 6.21 10.28 -5.99
C THR A 544 6.59 9.61 -4.67
N ASP A 545 6.37 10.29 -3.55
CA ASP A 545 6.89 9.97 -2.21
C ASP A 545 5.79 9.88 -1.15
N ARG A 546 4.51 9.80 -1.56
CA ARG A 546 3.35 9.74 -0.66
C ARG A 546 2.06 9.34 -1.40
N PRO A 547 1.10 8.69 -0.72
CA PRO A 547 -0.21 8.43 -1.29
C PRO A 547 -1.12 9.66 -1.26
N THR A 548 -2.11 9.66 -2.15
CA THR A 548 -3.14 10.71 -2.23
C THR A 548 -4.55 10.10 -2.17
N ALA A 549 -5.40 10.66 -1.32
CA ALA A 549 -6.82 10.38 -1.24
C ALA A 549 -7.62 11.51 -1.92
N LEU A 550 -8.29 11.19 -3.03
CA LEU A 550 -9.20 12.12 -3.72
C LEU A 550 -10.62 11.89 -3.20
N ALA A 551 -11.15 12.82 -2.41
CA ALA A 551 -12.54 12.79 -1.92
C ALA A 551 -13.46 13.52 -2.91
N LEU A 552 -14.35 12.79 -3.58
CA LEU A 552 -15.11 13.28 -4.74
C LEU A 552 -16.62 13.16 -4.55
N SER A 553 -17.34 14.20 -4.96
CA SER A 553 -18.81 14.31 -4.82
C SER A 553 -19.57 13.36 -5.76
N ARG A 554 -20.76 12.92 -5.30
CA ARG A 554 -21.76 12.23 -6.16
C ARG A 554 -22.53 13.22 -7.00
N GLN A 555 -22.99 14.28 -6.35
CA GLN A 555 -23.85 15.34 -6.82
C GLN A 555 -23.08 16.36 -7.68
N PRO A 556 -23.74 17.04 -8.64
CA PRO A 556 -23.09 18.09 -9.41
C PRO A 556 -22.73 19.29 -8.54
N LEU A 557 -21.55 19.86 -8.78
CA LEU A 557 -21.09 21.12 -8.18
C LEU A 557 -20.86 22.14 -9.30
N PRO A 558 -21.20 23.43 -9.11
CA PRO A 558 -20.95 24.47 -10.10
C PRO A 558 -19.47 24.52 -10.50
N THR A 559 -19.20 24.69 -11.79
CA THR A 559 -17.84 25.04 -12.24
C THR A 559 -17.64 26.53 -12.00
N LEU A 560 -16.67 26.89 -11.17
CA LEU A 560 -16.47 28.25 -10.71
C LEU A 560 -15.92 29.16 -11.82
N ASP A 561 -16.40 30.39 -11.88
CA ASP A 561 -15.93 31.39 -12.86
C ASP A 561 -14.57 31.97 -12.45
N ARG A 562 -13.51 31.41 -13.03
CA ARG A 562 -12.11 31.80 -12.80
C ARG A 562 -11.74 33.16 -13.42
N SER A 563 -12.64 33.83 -14.13
CA SER A 563 -12.43 35.23 -14.55
C SER A 563 -12.70 36.23 -13.43
N THR A 564 -13.49 35.82 -12.42
CA THR A 564 -13.85 36.64 -11.27
C THR A 564 -13.26 36.12 -9.95
N LEU A 565 -12.97 34.82 -9.89
CA LEU A 565 -12.37 34.12 -8.76
C LEU A 565 -10.92 33.73 -9.05
N ALA A 566 -10.13 33.46 -8.01
CA ALA A 566 -8.76 33.00 -8.18
C ALA A 566 -8.71 31.65 -8.93
N GLY A 567 -7.62 31.45 -9.68
CA GLY A 567 -7.40 30.26 -10.49
C GLY A 567 -7.21 28.98 -9.67
N ALA A 568 -7.48 27.84 -10.30
CA ALA A 568 -7.42 26.52 -9.65
C ALA A 568 -5.98 26.04 -9.38
N GLU A 569 -4.96 26.72 -9.91
CA GLU A 569 -3.55 26.49 -9.57
C GLU A 569 -3.26 26.65 -8.07
N GLY A 570 -4.11 27.37 -7.34
CA GLY A 570 -4.05 27.47 -5.89
C GLY A 570 -4.21 26.12 -5.16
N VAL A 571 -4.76 25.10 -5.81
CA VAL A 571 -4.84 23.72 -5.28
C VAL A 571 -3.45 23.17 -4.96
N ALA A 572 -2.42 23.49 -5.76
CA ALA A 572 -1.03 23.06 -5.52
C ALA A 572 -0.43 23.64 -4.23
N LYS A 573 -1.12 24.59 -3.60
CA LYS A 573 -0.77 25.17 -2.30
C LYS A 573 -1.61 24.64 -1.15
N GLY A 574 -2.50 23.69 -1.41
CA GLY A 574 -3.41 23.08 -0.44
C GLY A 574 -4.58 23.96 0.00
N GLY A 575 -4.33 25.25 0.19
CA GLY A 575 -5.36 26.25 0.50
C GLY A 575 -4.99 27.62 0.00
N TYR A 576 -5.95 28.33 -0.59
CA TYR A 576 -5.73 29.60 -1.26
C TYR A 576 -6.94 30.52 -1.14
N VAL A 577 -6.69 31.84 -1.25
CA VAL A 577 -7.77 32.83 -1.29
C VAL A 577 -8.51 32.70 -2.61
N LEU A 578 -9.72 32.16 -2.57
CA LEU A 578 -10.57 31.99 -3.75
C LEU A 578 -11.28 33.30 -4.10
N ALA A 579 -11.79 33.99 -3.10
CA ALA A 579 -12.42 35.30 -3.22
C ALA A 579 -11.97 36.20 -2.07
N GLU A 580 -11.35 37.33 -2.40
CA GLU A 580 -10.90 38.30 -1.40
C GLU A 580 -12.06 39.18 -0.89
N ALA A 581 -11.93 39.72 0.33
CA ALA A 581 -12.84 40.74 0.84
C ALA A 581 -12.85 41.98 -0.08
N SER A 582 -14.00 42.64 -0.22
CA SER A 582 -14.19 43.76 -1.15
C SER A 582 -13.20 44.93 -0.98
N ASN A 583 -12.67 45.12 0.24
CA ASN A 583 -11.70 46.15 0.58
C ASN A 583 -10.27 45.63 0.83
N GLY A 584 -10.00 44.35 0.54
CA GLY A 584 -8.71 43.68 0.78
C GLY A 584 -8.35 43.46 2.25
N LYS A 585 -9.27 43.71 3.19
CA LYS A 585 -9.06 43.60 4.64
C LYS A 585 -10.24 42.84 5.27
N PRO A 586 -10.23 41.49 5.25
CA PRO A 586 -11.32 40.71 5.77
C PRO A 586 -11.51 40.93 7.28
N GLN A 587 -12.76 41.06 7.71
CA GLN A 587 -13.15 40.96 9.12
C GLN A 587 -13.43 39.51 9.51
N VAL A 588 -13.89 38.70 8.56
CA VAL A 588 -14.15 37.27 8.73
C VAL A 588 -13.63 36.49 7.53
N ILE A 589 -13.13 35.27 7.78
CA ILE A 589 -12.66 34.34 6.76
C ILE A 589 -13.51 33.08 6.80
N LEU A 590 -14.13 32.74 5.67
CA LEU A 590 -14.83 31.48 5.46
C LEU A 590 -13.85 30.50 4.79
N VAL A 591 -13.68 29.31 5.37
CA VAL A 591 -12.77 28.27 4.87
C VAL A 591 -13.61 27.04 4.52
N GLY A 592 -13.73 26.74 3.23
CA GLY A 592 -14.52 25.60 2.74
C GLY A 592 -13.66 24.57 2.01
N THR A 593 -14.17 23.34 1.92
CA THR A 593 -13.62 22.28 1.06
C THR A 593 -14.75 21.69 0.22
N GLY A 594 -14.41 21.08 -0.92
CA GLY A 594 -15.38 20.32 -1.71
C GLY A 594 -16.69 21.07 -2.00
N SER A 595 -17.79 20.36 -1.79
CA SER A 595 -19.15 20.84 -2.06
C SER A 595 -19.59 22.06 -1.26
N GLU A 596 -18.91 22.39 -0.15
CA GLU A 596 -19.29 23.50 0.73
C GLU A 596 -18.71 24.85 0.29
N VAL A 597 -17.72 24.88 -0.61
CA VAL A 597 -17.10 26.13 -1.09
C VAL A 597 -18.13 27.04 -1.79
N GLN A 598 -19.06 26.48 -2.57
CA GLN A 598 -20.13 27.26 -3.19
C GLN A 598 -21.04 27.94 -2.14
N LEU A 599 -21.28 27.28 -1.00
CA LEU A 599 -22.09 27.83 0.09
C LEU A 599 -21.34 28.99 0.78
N CYS A 600 -20.02 28.88 0.92
CA CYS A 600 -19.16 29.96 1.39
C CYS A 600 -19.20 31.18 0.45
N LEU A 601 -19.22 30.98 -0.87
CA LEU A 601 -19.33 32.08 -1.83
C LEU A 601 -20.67 32.81 -1.70
N THR A 602 -21.80 32.11 -1.63
CA THR A 602 -23.11 32.73 -1.40
C THR A 602 -23.19 33.42 -0.02
N ALA A 603 -22.61 32.82 1.03
CA ALA A 603 -22.56 33.45 2.35
C ALA A 603 -21.72 34.73 2.34
N ARG A 604 -20.60 34.75 1.60
CA ARG A 604 -19.78 35.94 1.39
C ARG A 604 -20.58 37.05 0.72
N GLU A 605 -21.35 36.77 -0.33
CA GLU A 605 -22.17 37.79 -0.99
C GLU A 605 -23.13 38.47 -0.02
N ARG A 606 -23.78 37.70 0.86
CA ARG A 606 -24.70 38.22 1.88
C ARG A 606 -23.95 39.06 2.93
N LEU A 607 -22.84 38.56 3.46
CA LEU A 607 -22.02 39.28 4.44
C LEU A 607 -21.46 40.60 3.88
N GLU A 608 -20.99 40.60 2.63
CA GLU A 608 -20.52 41.81 1.95
C GLU A 608 -21.65 42.81 1.71
N ALA A 609 -22.85 42.35 1.33
CA ALA A 609 -24.04 43.19 1.19
C ALA A 609 -24.45 43.85 2.54
N ASP A 610 -24.25 43.14 3.65
CA ASP A 610 -24.49 43.61 5.01
C ASP A 610 -23.32 44.45 5.57
N GLY A 611 -22.30 44.73 4.75
CA GLY A 611 -21.16 45.59 5.12
C GLY A 611 -20.08 44.90 5.95
N THR A 612 -20.01 43.57 5.94
CA THR A 612 -18.97 42.76 6.59
C THR A 612 -17.96 42.25 5.55
N PRO A 613 -16.77 42.88 5.42
CA PRO A 613 -15.73 42.45 4.48
C PRO A 613 -15.33 40.99 4.75
N THR A 614 -15.52 40.12 3.76
CA THR A 614 -15.46 38.67 3.93
C THR A 614 -14.60 38.02 2.87
N ARG A 615 -13.62 37.23 3.32
CA ARG A 615 -12.76 36.40 2.46
C ARG A 615 -13.30 34.97 2.41
N VAL A 616 -13.21 34.33 1.24
CA VAL A 616 -13.40 32.89 1.07
C VAL A 616 -12.06 32.24 0.71
N VAL A 617 -11.70 31.22 1.47
CA VAL A 617 -10.56 30.33 1.23
C VAL A 617 -11.08 28.97 0.79
N SER A 618 -10.61 28.50 -0.37
CA SER A 618 -10.75 27.08 -0.74
C SER A 618 -9.57 26.33 -0.15
N MET A 619 -9.82 25.27 0.62
CA MET A 619 -8.80 24.47 1.31
C MET A 619 -8.88 23.00 0.87
N PRO A 620 -8.67 22.69 -0.42
CA PRO A 620 -8.80 21.32 -0.93
C PRO A 620 -7.90 20.32 -0.20
N CYS A 621 -6.71 20.70 0.29
CA CYS A 621 -5.80 19.80 1.00
C CYS A 621 -5.13 20.52 2.19
N GLN A 622 -5.43 20.09 3.42
CA GLN A 622 -4.83 20.70 4.61
C GLN A 622 -3.34 20.37 4.71
N GLU A 623 -2.94 19.15 4.32
CA GLU A 623 -1.57 18.68 4.39
C GLU A 623 -0.65 19.58 3.55
N TRP A 624 -0.97 19.79 2.28
CA TRP A 624 -0.21 20.67 1.39
C TRP A 624 -0.19 22.12 1.86
N PHE A 625 -1.26 22.60 2.49
CA PHE A 625 -1.31 23.96 3.03
C PHE A 625 -0.37 24.13 4.23
N PHE A 626 -0.33 23.14 5.13
CA PHE A 626 0.54 23.19 6.30
C PHE A 626 2.02 22.99 5.97
N GLU A 627 2.34 22.40 4.81
CA GLU A 627 3.69 22.34 4.24
C GLU A 627 4.18 23.68 3.66
N GLN A 628 3.28 24.61 3.33
CA GLN A 628 3.69 25.92 2.84
C GLN A 628 4.42 26.74 3.92
N ASP A 629 5.27 27.66 3.47
CA ASP A 629 5.98 28.55 4.38
C ASP A 629 5.02 29.43 5.20
N GLU A 630 5.53 29.99 6.29
CA GLU A 630 4.74 30.84 7.18
C GLU A 630 4.19 32.09 6.48
N ALA A 631 4.93 32.67 5.53
CA ALA A 631 4.50 33.87 4.82
C ALA A 631 3.29 33.60 3.92
N TYR A 632 3.28 32.47 3.21
CA TYR A 632 2.15 32.02 2.41
C TYR A 632 0.94 31.74 3.30
N ARG A 633 1.12 30.99 4.39
CA ARG A 633 0.03 30.69 5.33
C ARG A 633 -0.55 31.96 5.96
N GLU A 634 0.28 32.93 6.30
CA GLU A 634 -0.16 34.26 6.79
C GLU A 634 -0.91 35.04 5.71
N SER A 635 -0.51 34.92 4.44
CA SER A 635 -1.23 35.58 3.33
C SER A 635 -2.65 35.04 3.14
N VAL A 636 -2.88 33.75 3.40
CA VAL A 636 -4.18 33.08 3.23
C VAL A 636 -5.04 33.17 4.50
N LEU A 637 -4.45 32.91 5.67
CA LEU A 637 -5.09 32.94 6.99
C LEU A 637 -4.36 33.89 7.95
N PRO A 638 -4.46 35.22 7.76
CA PRO A 638 -3.77 36.19 8.61
C PRO A 638 -4.08 35.97 10.09
N ARG A 639 -3.05 35.91 10.94
CA ARG A 639 -3.21 35.72 12.40
C ARG A 639 -4.04 36.80 13.07
N GLY A 640 -4.03 38.01 12.49
CA GLY A 640 -4.83 39.15 12.96
C GLY A 640 -6.34 38.98 12.76
N VAL A 641 -6.77 38.11 11.83
CA VAL A 641 -8.18 37.86 11.53
C VAL A 641 -8.60 36.56 12.21
N LYS A 642 -9.09 36.68 13.44
CA LYS A 642 -9.47 35.56 14.31
C LYS A 642 -10.90 35.06 14.10
N ALA A 643 -11.79 35.89 13.55
CA ALA A 643 -13.12 35.43 13.16
C ALA A 643 -13.00 34.56 11.91
N ARG A 644 -13.08 33.25 12.10
CA ARG A 644 -12.92 32.24 11.05
C ARG A 644 -14.05 31.23 11.15
N VAL A 645 -14.60 30.83 10.01
CA VAL A 645 -15.64 29.79 9.95
C VAL A 645 -15.17 28.69 9.02
N SER A 646 -15.01 27.47 9.51
CA SER A 646 -14.83 26.30 8.64
C SER A 646 -16.17 25.74 8.21
N VAL A 647 -16.29 25.27 6.97
CA VAL A 647 -17.51 24.67 6.43
C VAL A 647 -17.13 23.39 5.67
N GLU A 648 -17.49 22.23 6.22
CA GLU A 648 -17.23 20.92 5.63
C GLU A 648 -18.30 19.93 6.09
N ALA A 649 -18.86 19.16 5.16
CA ALA A 649 -19.82 18.09 5.44
C ALA A 649 -19.15 16.85 6.06
N GLY A 650 -18.52 17.04 7.21
CA GLY A 650 -17.88 16.06 8.08
C GLY A 650 -17.64 16.66 9.47
N ILE A 651 -17.00 15.93 10.38
CA ILE A 651 -16.79 16.41 11.76
C ILE A 651 -15.80 17.60 11.83
N GLY A 652 -16.02 18.50 12.78
CA GLY A 652 -15.22 19.72 12.95
C GLY A 652 -13.84 19.51 13.60
N MET A 653 -13.51 18.29 14.03
CA MET A 653 -12.31 18.02 14.84
C MET A 653 -11.01 18.46 14.15
N SER A 654 -10.82 18.17 12.85
CA SER A 654 -9.62 18.59 12.11
C SER A 654 -9.54 20.10 11.82
N TRP A 655 -10.59 20.87 12.12
CA TRP A 655 -10.65 22.30 11.80
C TRP A 655 -10.23 23.22 12.95
N ARG A 656 -10.15 22.69 14.18
CA ARG A 656 -9.87 23.48 15.39
C ARG A 656 -8.60 24.32 15.28
N GLY A 657 -7.52 23.78 14.71
CA GLY A 657 -6.26 24.50 14.51
C GLY A 657 -6.34 25.65 13.50
N ILE A 658 -7.32 25.62 12.59
CA ILE A 658 -7.56 26.66 11.58
C ILE A 658 -8.48 27.76 12.13
N VAL A 659 -9.57 27.38 12.79
CA VAL A 659 -10.60 28.33 13.26
C VAL A 659 -10.25 29.00 14.59
N GLY A 660 -9.48 28.33 15.45
CA GLY A 660 -9.06 28.83 16.75
C GLY A 660 -10.21 29.11 17.73
N ASP A 661 -9.90 29.78 18.85
CA ASP A 661 -10.84 29.96 19.96
C ASP A 661 -12.03 30.88 19.65
N CYS A 662 -11.87 31.77 18.67
CA CYS A 662 -12.92 32.71 18.27
C CYS A 662 -13.79 32.17 17.14
N GLY A 663 -13.30 31.17 16.38
CA GLY A 663 -13.97 30.70 15.18
C GLY A 663 -15.14 29.75 15.42
N GLU A 664 -15.85 29.41 14.35
CA GLU A 664 -16.95 28.46 14.31
C GLU A 664 -16.66 27.34 13.30
N SER A 665 -17.31 26.20 13.47
CA SER A 665 -17.37 25.15 12.45
C SER A 665 -18.82 24.86 12.10
N VAL A 666 -19.15 24.98 10.82
CA VAL A 666 -20.37 24.39 10.25
C VAL A 666 -19.98 22.98 9.80
N SER A 667 -20.23 22.02 10.69
CA SER A 667 -19.81 20.62 10.59
C SER A 667 -20.97 19.67 10.88
N LEU A 668 -20.78 18.39 10.57
CA LEU A 668 -21.73 17.31 10.83
C LEU A 668 -21.18 16.42 11.95
N GLU A 669 -21.74 16.53 13.16
CA GLU A 669 -21.26 15.80 14.36
C GLU A 669 -22.05 14.51 14.68
N HIS A 670 -22.91 14.08 13.76
CA HIS A 670 -23.74 12.88 13.91
C HIS A 670 -23.89 12.17 12.56
N TYR A 671 -24.32 10.90 12.58
CA TYR A 671 -24.65 10.17 11.36
C TYR A 671 -25.74 10.88 10.55
N GLY A 672 -25.72 10.70 9.23
CA GLY A 672 -26.70 11.32 8.35
C GLY A 672 -28.07 10.62 8.34
N ALA A 673 -28.78 10.73 7.23
CA ALA A 673 -30.12 10.18 7.06
C ALA A 673 -30.37 9.79 5.59
N SER A 674 -31.34 8.90 5.35
CA SER A 674 -31.78 8.55 3.99
C SER A 674 -32.82 9.57 3.50
N ALA A 675 -32.38 10.50 2.66
CA ALA A 675 -33.23 11.49 1.98
C ALA A 675 -32.47 12.09 0.77
N PRO A 676 -33.15 12.82 -0.14
CA PRO A 676 -32.47 13.57 -1.20
C PRO A 676 -31.42 14.53 -0.62
N HIS A 677 -30.26 14.63 -1.27
CA HIS A 677 -29.13 15.41 -0.73
C HIS A 677 -29.49 16.85 -0.36
N SER A 678 -30.31 17.53 -1.17
CA SER A 678 -30.74 18.91 -0.88
C SER A 678 -31.49 19.02 0.45
N VAL A 679 -32.33 18.03 0.78
CA VAL A 679 -33.03 17.97 2.06
C VAL A 679 -32.04 17.74 3.19
N LEU A 680 -31.04 16.86 3.02
CA LEU A 680 -30.04 16.60 4.05
C LEU A 680 -29.18 17.84 4.35
N PHE A 681 -28.72 18.53 3.31
CA PHE A 681 -27.96 19.79 3.44
C PHE A 681 -28.79 20.86 4.17
N GLU A 682 -30.07 21.00 3.84
CA GLU A 682 -30.98 21.93 4.51
C GLU A 682 -31.19 21.56 6.00
N GLN A 683 -31.57 20.31 6.28
CA GLN A 683 -31.90 19.84 7.63
C GLN A 683 -30.70 19.86 8.57
N PHE A 684 -29.49 19.58 8.06
CA PHE A 684 -28.27 19.57 8.85
C PHE A 684 -27.55 20.92 8.87
N GLY A 685 -28.18 21.97 8.31
CA GLY A 685 -27.68 23.34 8.43
C GLY A 685 -26.48 23.65 7.55
N PHE A 686 -26.25 22.90 6.48
CA PHE A 686 -25.30 23.28 5.43
C PHE A 686 -25.97 24.24 4.44
N THR A 687 -26.25 25.45 4.93
CA THR A 687 -26.92 26.51 4.19
C THR A 687 -26.13 27.82 4.29
N PRO A 688 -26.22 28.72 3.29
CA PRO A 688 -25.58 30.03 3.38
C PRO A 688 -26.00 30.81 4.63
N ASP A 689 -27.27 30.72 5.04
CA ASP A 689 -27.78 31.39 6.24
C ASP A 689 -27.11 30.90 7.53
N ARG A 690 -26.88 29.59 7.66
CA ARG A 690 -26.17 29.04 8.83
C ARG A 690 -24.71 29.50 8.87
N ILE A 691 -24.06 29.63 7.71
CA ILE A 691 -22.68 30.14 7.59
C ILE A 691 -22.61 31.62 7.95
N VAL A 692 -23.55 32.45 7.48
CA VAL A 692 -23.67 33.87 7.87
C VAL A 692 -23.86 33.98 9.40
N ALA A 693 -24.75 33.18 9.98
CA ALA A 693 -24.95 33.15 11.43
C ALA A 693 -23.68 32.74 12.19
N ALA A 694 -22.93 31.75 11.70
CA ALA A 694 -21.64 31.35 12.27
C ALA A 694 -20.59 32.48 12.19
N ALA A 695 -20.54 33.21 11.06
CA ALA A 695 -19.65 34.34 10.88
C ALA A 695 -19.94 35.45 11.89
N HIS A 696 -21.22 35.80 12.08
CA HIS A 696 -21.61 36.77 13.10
C HIS A 696 -21.27 36.30 14.51
N ALA A 697 -21.50 35.03 14.85
CA ALA A 697 -21.13 34.49 16.16
C ALA A 697 -19.62 34.58 16.43
N ALA A 698 -18.78 34.27 15.44
CA ALA A 698 -17.33 34.41 15.53
C ALA A 698 -16.89 35.88 15.72
N LEU A 699 -17.55 36.81 15.02
CA LEU A 699 -17.34 38.26 15.16
C LEU A 699 -17.78 38.77 16.55
N THR A 700 -18.88 38.27 17.11
CA THR A 700 -19.34 38.63 18.45
C THR A 700 -18.33 38.21 19.52
N ARG A 701 -17.83 36.96 19.47
CA ARG A 701 -16.79 36.51 20.42
C ARG A 701 -15.52 37.35 20.39
N MET A 702 -15.15 37.85 19.20
CA MET A 702 -14.05 38.80 19.07
C MET A 702 -14.28 40.09 19.86
N GLY A 703 -15.52 40.57 19.94
CA GLY A 703 -15.92 41.71 20.77
C GLY A 703 -15.85 41.42 22.28
N ASP A 704 -16.25 40.21 22.69
CA ASP A 704 -16.25 39.79 24.10
C ASP A 704 -14.84 39.52 24.65
N ILE A 705 -13.87 39.18 23.79
CA ILE A 705 -12.46 38.89 24.15
C ILE A 705 -11.61 40.19 24.22
N THR A 706 -12.21 41.38 24.18
CA THR A 706 -11.47 42.65 24.30
C THR A 706 -10.88 42.95 25.70
N GLY A 707 -10.97 42.03 26.65
CA GLY A 707 -10.37 42.14 27.99
C GLY A 707 -9.19 41.20 28.22
N PHE A 708 -7.96 41.69 28.00
CA PHE A 708 -6.81 41.63 28.91
C PHE A 708 -5.68 42.48 28.31
N THR A 709 -5.67 43.77 28.63
CA THR A 709 -4.42 44.51 28.78
C THR A 709 -3.75 44.00 30.04
N THR A 710 -2.71 43.18 29.92
CA THR A 710 -1.74 43.10 31.00
C THR A 710 -0.97 44.41 31.00
N GLY A 711 -1.41 45.33 31.86
CA GLY A 711 -0.57 46.41 32.32
C GLY A 711 0.64 45.83 33.04
N ASN A 712 1.75 45.72 32.31
CA ASN A 712 3.13 46.07 32.67
C ASN A 712 4.06 45.74 31.51
#